data_AF-A0A923WA57-F1
#
_entry.id   AF-A0A923WA57-F1
#
_cell.length_a   1.000
_cell.length_b   1.000
_cell.length_c   1.000
_cell.angle_alpha   90.00
_cell.angle_beta   90.00
_cell.angle_gamma   90.00
#
_symmetry.space_group_name_H-M   'P 1'
#
loop_
_entity.id
_entity.type
_entity.pdbx_description
1 polymer ?
#
loop_
_entity_poly.entity_id
_entity_poly.type
_entity_poly.pdbx_seq_one_letter_code
_entity_poly.pdbx_strand_id
1 'polypeptide(L)'
;MRHFSSFSFLLAALGFSSALATTAQTPTVQYHFAGNTNDVSGNGRHGTLLGVATQNAATVSIPENATGRIRVPESAVNGLADFSVTAVVNITPLHTTPSPPVQLNTILSGALGMEDNVIQIVYRRSNGSWIVNLGSSTISNPAQTFPVPFADRPATGKWVHIAYVRRTVAGVIKSNFYQDGIQVGSTFTLTGAPSIAPLNVAPNGLVIGQDQDQDAMLNAIIDGGYQAGQSLKGQIAEFSIYNGGLTATQIAALARTTWTGDENTVWANANNWSRLAVPTATTDAVVPTTANQPTIAASAITRNLLLESNSALSQLTTGTLDVKGTLTNHSFSTDLSGTTIFSGVAAQSVSGSVKVGFANLTVGASGLTDAGAGVSVSRLLTLTGNLTVGELPLVLVSTSSGTALVRNNGGVVSGMVVVQRFITPGTSPGLGYRHMSSPVAAAPLSDMNFTGFSVVTNPLYNLAPNPLTVNPYPNTFFFNEALSGTQFTRGYRSPASNGSIMTPGLGYSVYMPASTGSSSIPDFIGTLNNGPINSEPLTNTAGTPSAGWHLLGNPYPAPLDWDLVRAIPGAIPAGVEDGVSVFQTAGGLAGTYLTYNNGVGSLPDGLIASGQGFFVRKLIVGSSPVFQFTNAMRATAYADPAHYRTAPDSRPLLTLALTNLIDGVTDETFVYAEAGATLAYEGHFDAAKVSRSLAKAPTLAVVADGQDLAICGLAPEALAPEAGAGLDLPLRVLTNVAGVHELRASSLRNLPANLPLWLTDAQTGRTIDLRQPNARLTFDQSPDFAGTRFTLRIGGARPTTPSAISALVMEVYPNPAATTESLKVAVRGLTASASSVEATLTDALGRTVRHATVTVQEGAAAHTLSLSAVPTGAYTLRLVVPATGEAISRTVVVQ
;
A
#
# COMPACT_ATOMS: atom_id res chain seq x y z
N MET A 1 3.99 10.38 -15.45
CA MET A 1 3.92 11.85 -15.66
C MET A 1 4.24 12.23 -17.11
N ARG A 2 3.50 11.68 -18.10
CA ARG A 2 3.46 12.20 -19.48
C ARG A 2 2.11 11.87 -20.11
N HIS A 3 1.08 12.60 -19.68
CA HIS A 3 -0.06 12.97 -20.52
C HIS A 3 -0.57 14.39 -20.23
N PHE A 4 0.21 15.21 -19.51
CA PHE A 4 -0.13 16.60 -19.20
C PHE A 4 0.81 17.59 -19.90
N SER A 5 0.89 17.54 -21.24
CA SER A 5 1.63 18.56 -22.00
C SER A 5 0.89 19.11 -23.21
N SER A 6 -0.42 18.91 -23.31
CA SER A 6 -1.21 19.41 -24.45
C SER A 6 -2.64 19.79 -24.07
N PHE A 7 -2.88 20.37 -22.89
CA PHE A 7 -4.19 20.97 -22.53
C PHE A 7 -4.05 22.13 -21.53
N SER A 8 -2.96 22.90 -21.63
CA SER A 8 -2.73 24.06 -20.78
C SER A 8 -2.47 25.29 -21.64
N PHE A 9 -3.50 25.83 -22.32
CA PHE A 9 -3.48 27.20 -22.85
C PHE A 9 -4.87 27.65 -23.34
N LEU A 10 -5.94 27.51 -22.53
CA LEU A 10 -7.11 28.40 -22.64
C LEU A 10 -8.10 28.20 -21.47
N LEU A 11 -7.74 28.54 -20.23
CA LEU A 11 -8.74 28.84 -19.18
C LEU A 11 -8.13 29.69 -18.05
N ALA A 12 -7.37 30.72 -18.41
CA ALA A 12 -6.86 31.72 -17.46
C ALA A 12 -7.72 33.00 -17.41
N ALA A 13 -8.92 32.98 -17.97
CA ALA A 13 -9.78 34.15 -18.07
C ALA A 13 -11.26 33.79 -18.09
N LEU A 14 -11.77 33.24 -16.98
CA LEU A 14 -13.18 33.32 -16.58
C LEU A 14 -13.19 33.20 -15.05
N GLY A 15 -13.48 34.32 -14.39
CA GLY A 15 -13.27 34.49 -12.97
C GLY A 15 -14.05 33.51 -12.10
N PHE A 16 -13.32 32.75 -11.28
CA PHE A 16 -13.78 32.30 -9.98
C PHE A 16 -12.89 32.94 -8.91
N SER A 17 -12.99 34.26 -8.84
CA SER A 17 -12.77 34.99 -7.60
C SER A 17 -14.10 35.02 -6.86
N SER A 18 -14.03 34.82 -5.54
CA SER A 18 -15.08 34.95 -4.52
C SER A 18 -15.89 33.71 -4.17
N ALA A 19 -15.32 32.89 -3.27
CA ALA A 19 -16.09 32.35 -2.16
C ALA A 19 -15.32 32.71 -0.88
N LEU A 20 -16.02 33.36 0.06
CA LEU A 20 -15.54 33.90 1.34
C LEU A 20 -14.84 35.27 1.30
N ALA A 21 -15.35 36.21 0.50
CA ALA A 21 -15.47 37.57 1.03
C ALA A 21 -16.82 37.66 1.73
N THR A 22 -16.96 37.07 2.92
CA THR A 22 -17.99 37.54 3.84
C THR A 22 -17.61 38.98 4.13
N THR A 23 -18.42 39.96 3.72
CA THR A 23 -18.29 41.32 4.25
C THR A 23 -18.36 41.19 5.77
N ALA A 24 -17.19 41.27 6.42
CA ALA A 24 -17.09 41.12 7.85
C ALA A 24 -17.88 42.29 8.44
N GLN A 25 -19.02 41.98 9.02
CA GLN A 25 -19.81 42.98 9.70
C GLN A 25 -18.97 43.46 10.88
N THR A 26 -18.59 44.73 10.89
CA THR A 26 -17.75 45.27 11.96
C THR A 26 -18.51 45.18 13.29
N PRO A 27 -17.91 44.58 14.34
CA PRO A 27 -18.54 44.51 15.64
C PRO A 27 -18.70 45.90 16.27
N THR A 28 -19.74 46.07 17.08
CA THR A 28 -19.94 47.24 17.94
C THR A 28 -19.05 47.23 19.17
N VAL A 29 -18.53 46.07 19.57
CA VAL A 29 -17.40 45.87 20.49
C VAL A 29 -16.74 44.54 20.18
N GLN A 30 -15.43 44.45 20.31
CA GLN A 30 -14.66 43.21 20.21
C GLN A 30 -13.57 43.18 21.26
N TYR A 31 -13.61 42.18 22.14
CA TYR A 31 -12.62 41.95 23.18
C TYR A 31 -11.94 40.61 22.96
N HIS A 32 -10.60 40.59 22.90
CA HIS A 32 -9.79 39.36 22.85
C HIS A 32 -9.19 38.97 24.21
N PHE A 33 -9.43 39.78 25.25
CA PHE A 33 -8.97 39.56 26.63
C PHE A 33 -7.49 39.18 26.81
N ALA A 34 -6.64 39.51 25.82
CA ALA A 34 -5.21 39.24 25.83
C ALA A 34 -4.47 40.31 26.65
N GLY A 35 -4.48 40.14 27.98
CA GLY A 35 -3.79 41.02 28.93
C GLY A 35 -4.46 42.37 29.21
N ASN A 36 -5.63 42.65 28.64
CA ASN A 36 -6.45 43.85 28.92
C ASN A 36 -7.93 43.63 28.54
N THR A 37 -8.80 44.58 28.87
CA THR A 37 -10.23 44.63 28.48
C THR A 37 -10.49 45.68 27.39
N ASN A 38 -9.51 45.99 26.55
CA ASN A 38 -9.66 47.00 25.50
C ASN A 38 -10.48 46.46 24.34
N ASP A 39 -11.47 47.26 23.93
CA ASP A 39 -12.14 47.07 22.65
C ASP A 39 -11.17 47.30 21.48
N VAL A 40 -11.08 46.33 20.57
CA VAL A 40 -10.26 46.39 19.35
C VAL A 40 -11.06 46.74 18.10
N SER A 41 -12.39 46.91 18.21
CA SER A 41 -13.24 47.28 17.06
C SER A 41 -13.07 48.74 16.60
N GLY A 42 -12.23 49.52 17.30
CA GLY A 42 -11.81 50.86 16.89
C GLY A 42 -12.78 51.98 17.27
N ASN A 43 -13.79 51.71 18.10
CA ASN A 43 -14.79 52.70 18.51
C ASN A 43 -14.62 53.22 19.95
N GLY A 44 -13.57 52.77 20.65
CA GLY A 44 -13.18 53.28 21.97
C GLY A 44 -14.07 52.77 23.12
N ARG A 45 -14.93 51.78 22.89
CA ARG A 45 -15.82 51.23 23.93
C ARG A 45 -15.10 50.19 24.79
N HIS A 46 -13.99 50.59 25.43
CA HIS A 46 -13.20 49.70 26.28
C HIS A 46 -14.03 49.18 27.46
N GLY A 47 -13.86 47.90 27.78
CA GLY A 47 -14.49 47.28 28.95
C GLY A 47 -13.75 47.67 30.21
N THR A 48 -14.45 47.71 31.34
CA THR A 48 -13.86 47.97 32.66
C THR A 48 -13.93 46.71 33.51
N LEU A 49 -12.79 46.16 33.91
CA LEU A 49 -12.70 45.03 34.83
C LEU A 49 -13.04 45.50 36.26
N LEU A 50 -13.98 44.83 36.91
CA LEU A 50 -14.48 45.21 38.24
C LEU A 50 -14.40 44.03 39.23
N GLY A 51 -14.28 44.36 40.52
CA GLY A 51 -14.23 43.40 41.61
C GLY A 51 -12.97 42.53 41.59
N VAL A 52 -13.15 41.22 41.81
CA VAL A 52 -12.04 40.24 41.87
C VAL A 52 -11.88 39.44 40.57
N ALA A 53 -12.43 39.92 39.46
CA ALA A 53 -12.14 39.34 38.15
C ALA A 53 -10.67 39.59 37.78
N THR A 54 -10.02 38.57 37.21
CA THR A 54 -8.57 38.63 36.90
C THR A 54 -8.34 38.36 35.42
N GLN A 55 -7.41 39.08 34.82
CA GLN A 55 -6.96 38.84 33.45
C GLN A 55 -5.62 38.13 33.41
N ASN A 56 -5.37 37.34 32.37
CA ASN A 56 -4.06 36.82 32.01
C ASN A 56 -3.74 37.15 30.55
N ALA A 57 -2.68 36.57 29.99
CA ALA A 57 -2.23 36.85 28.64
C ALA A 57 -3.24 36.46 27.53
N ALA A 58 -4.28 35.68 27.83
CA ALA A 58 -5.21 35.15 26.82
C ALA A 58 -6.70 35.16 27.20
N THR A 59 -7.05 35.46 28.46
CA THR A 59 -8.42 35.32 28.97
C THR A 59 -8.70 36.28 30.13
N VAL A 60 -9.98 36.56 30.38
CA VAL A 60 -10.47 37.05 31.66
C VAL A 60 -11.15 35.92 32.42
N SER A 61 -10.80 35.77 33.70
CA SER A 61 -11.42 34.84 34.63
C SER A 61 -12.44 35.57 35.50
N ILE A 62 -13.66 35.04 35.53
CA ILE A 62 -14.77 35.49 36.36
C ILE A 62 -15.02 34.43 37.45
N PRO A 63 -14.57 34.67 38.69
CA PRO A 63 -14.76 33.74 39.80
C PRO A 63 -16.20 33.73 40.34
N GLU A 64 -16.53 32.70 41.12
CA GLU A 64 -17.83 32.57 41.81
C GLU A 64 -17.93 33.55 42.98
N ASN A 65 -18.46 34.74 42.74
CA ASN A 65 -18.77 35.75 43.76
C ASN A 65 -19.70 36.83 43.19
N ALA A 66 -20.07 37.80 44.02
CA ALA A 66 -20.97 38.90 43.68
C ALA A 66 -20.26 40.17 43.12
N THR A 67 -18.95 40.13 42.84
CA THR A 67 -18.19 41.35 42.52
C THR A 67 -17.46 41.30 41.18
N GLY A 68 -16.91 40.15 40.80
CA GLY A 68 -16.10 39.97 39.59
C GLY A 68 -16.95 40.05 38.34
N ARG A 69 -16.72 41.06 37.49
CA ARG A 69 -17.41 41.26 36.20
C ARG A 69 -16.60 42.15 35.28
N ILE A 70 -17.02 42.24 34.02
CA ILE A 70 -16.59 43.30 33.11
C ILE A 70 -17.78 44.19 32.80
N ARG A 71 -17.66 45.50 33.05
CA ARG A 71 -18.64 46.48 32.60
C ARG A 71 -18.34 46.87 31.16
N VAL A 72 -19.36 46.86 30.31
CA VAL A 72 -19.29 47.23 28.90
C VAL A 72 -20.10 48.52 28.70
N PRO A 73 -19.62 49.49 27.89
CA PRO A 73 -20.42 50.66 27.55
C PRO A 73 -21.76 50.26 26.91
N GLU A 74 -22.87 50.83 27.40
CA GLU A 74 -24.21 50.47 26.96
C GLU A 74 -24.41 50.71 25.45
N SER A 75 -23.72 51.71 24.90
CA SER A 75 -23.71 52.01 23.46
C SER A 75 -23.25 50.85 22.57
N ALA A 76 -22.66 49.79 23.14
CA ALA A 76 -22.37 48.54 22.44
C ALA A 76 -23.63 47.83 21.91
N VAL A 77 -24.76 47.96 22.62
CA VAL A 77 -26.00 47.22 22.31
C VAL A 77 -27.28 48.08 22.40
N ASN A 78 -27.23 49.22 23.09
CA ASN A 78 -28.37 50.11 23.27
C ASN A 78 -28.86 50.65 21.91
N GLY A 79 -30.18 50.62 21.69
CA GLY A 79 -30.84 51.03 20.46
C GLY A 79 -30.82 50.01 19.33
N LEU A 80 -30.19 48.84 19.50
CA LEU A 80 -30.11 47.83 18.44
C LEU A 80 -31.43 47.04 18.31
N ALA A 81 -32.00 47.03 17.10
CA ALA A 81 -33.18 46.23 16.76
C ALA A 81 -32.82 44.80 16.36
N ASP A 82 -31.81 44.66 15.51
CA ASP A 82 -31.16 43.40 15.16
C ASP A 82 -29.74 43.42 15.71
N PHE A 83 -29.30 42.32 16.31
CA PHE A 83 -27.97 42.22 16.86
C PHE A 83 -27.53 40.77 16.99
N SER A 84 -26.22 40.58 17.14
CA SER A 84 -25.65 39.28 17.48
C SER A 84 -24.65 39.44 18.61
N VAL A 85 -24.60 38.45 19.49
CA VAL A 85 -23.61 38.36 20.57
C VAL A 85 -22.83 37.08 20.35
N THR A 86 -21.51 37.15 20.29
CA THR A 86 -20.63 35.99 20.23
C THR A 86 -19.66 35.98 21.40
N ALA A 87 -19.33 34.79 21.89
CA ALA A 87 -18.33 34.64 22.94
C ALA A 87 -17.64 33.28 22.88
N VAL A 88 -16.37 33.24 23.30
CA VAL A 88 -15.63 31.99 23.53
C VAL A 88 -15.48 31.84 25.04
N VAL A 89 -16.18 30.87 25.61
CA VAL A 89 -16.36 30.74 27.06
C VAL A 89 -15.95 29.36 27.56
N ASN A 90 -15.35 29.34 28.74
CA ASN A 90 -14.99 28.14 29.50
C ASN A 90 -15.70 28.20 30.85
N ILE A 91 -16.57 27.25 31.14
CA ILE A 91 -17.33 27.25 32.39
C ILE A 91 -16.67 26.27 33.37
N THR A 92 -16.21 26.75 34.53
CA THR A 92 -15.45 25.93 35.48
C THR A 92 -15.65 26.33 36.94
N PRO A 93 -16.32 25.47 37.76
CA PRO A 93 -17.26 24.40 37.42
C PRO A 93 -18.62 24.92 36.94
N LEU A 94 -19.39 24.03 36.31
CA LEU A 94 -20.81 24.27 36.02
C LEU A 94 -21.59 24.41 37.34
N HIS A 95 -22.49 25.38 37.42
CA HIS A 95 -23.40 25.46 38.54
C HIS A 95 -24.39 24.28 38.53
N THR A 96 -24.57 23.59 39.67
CA THR A 96 -25.21 22.26 39.73
C THR A 96 -26.46 22.17 40.59
N THR A 97 -26.82 23.19 41.39
CA THR A 97 -27.92 23.07 42.37
C THR A 97 -29.08 24.06 42.20
N PRO A 98 -30.33 23.62 42.43
CA PRO A 98 -31.53 24.46 42.47
C PRO A 98 -31.83 24.87 43.92
N SER A 99 -31.19 25.91 44.43
CA SER A 99 -31.69 26.64 45.60
C SER A 99 -31.93 28.08 45.17
N PRO A 100 -32.96 28.79 45.65
CA PRO A 100 -33.01 30.23 45.49
C PRO A 100 -31.70 30.84 46.06
N PRO A 101 -31.04 31.72 45.31
CA PRO A 101 -31.34 32.13 43.94
C PRO A 101 -30.87 31.13 42.88
N VAL A 102 -31.64 31.00 41.77
CA VAL A 102 -31.40 30.05 40.67
C VAL A 102 -29.95 30.14 40.21
N GLN A 103 -29.20 29.03 40.28
CA GLN A 103 -27.81 29.07 39.84
C GLN A 103 -27.70 29.03 38.31
N LEU A 104 -27.04 30.04 37.75
CA LEU A 104 -26.88 30.28 36.32
C LEU A 104 -25.42 30.55 36.01
N ASN A 105 -24.92 30.11 34.85
CA ASN A 105 -23.63 30.54 34.33
C ASN A 105 -23.88 31.69 33.35
N THR A 106 -23.81 32.93 33.85
CA THR A 106 -24.19 34.13 33.08
C THR A 106 -23.04 34.60 32.20
N ILE A 107 -23.33 34.81 30.91
CA ILE A 107 -22.37 35.33 29.94
C ILE A 107 -22.53 36.84 29.80
N LEU A 108 -23.76 37.30 29.62
CA LEU A 108 -24.11 38.70 29.40
C LEU A 108 -25.40 39.01 30.15
N SER A 109 -25.45 40.13 30.84
CA SER A 109 -26.69 40.70 31.39
C SER A 109 -26.74 42.21 31.13
N GLY A 110 -27.95 42.71 30.88
CA GLY A 110 -28.24 44.11 30.58
C GLY A 110 -29.52 44.56 31.29
N ALA A 111 -29.53 45.75 31.88
CA ALA A 111 -30.71 46.28 32.58
C ALA A 111 -31.09 47.73 32.23
N LEU A 112 -32.33 48.10 32.57
CA LEU A 112 -32.90 49.44 32.41
C LEU A 112 -33.57 49.89 33.72
N GLY A 113 -32.81 50.54 34.61
CA GLY A 113 -33.38 51.14 35.83
C GLY A 113 -34.03 50.12 36.76
N MET A 114 -35.35 49.94 36.65
CA MET A 114 -36.19 49.00 37.43
C MET A 114 -36.49 47.68 36.70
N GLU A 115 -36.13 47.55 35.41
CA GLU A 115 -36.28 46.30 34.65
C GLU A 115 -34.93 45.59 34.53
N ASP A 116 -34.80 44.48 35.25
CA ASP A 116 -33.69 43.54 35.08
C ASP A 116 -33.82 42.78 33.75
N ASN A 117 -32.69 42.27 33.24
CA ASN A 117 -32.67 41.33 32.13
C ASN A 117 -33.33 41.84 30.83
N VAL A 118 -33.10 43.11 30.49
CA VAL A 118 -33.35 43.67 29.14
C VAL A 118 -32.70 42.80 28.07
N ILE A 119 -31.51 42.29 28.37
CA ILE A 119 -30.91 41.15 27.69
C ILE A 119 -30.23 40.28 28.75
N GLN A 120 -30.39 38.97 28.67
CA GLN A 120 -29.64 38.03 29.50
C GLN A 120 -29.30 36.80 28.66
N ILE A 121 -28.04 36.36 28.69
CA ILE A 121 -27.58 35.13 28.04
C ILE A 121 -26.90 34.26 29.09
N VAL A 122 -27.47 33.08 29.35
CA VAL A 122 -27.00 32.18 30.39
C VAL A 122 -26.97 30.72 29.92
N TYR A 123 -26.09 29.92 30.52
CA TYR A 123 -26.18 28.46 30.44
C TYR A 123 -26.79 27.89 31.73
N ARG A 124 -27.73 26.95 31.59
CA ARG A 124 -28.35 26.25 32.72
C ARG A 124 -28.13 24.74 32.63
N ARG A 125 -27.21 24.23 33.45
CA ARG A 125 -26.82 22.80 33.45
C ARG A 125 -27.93 21.83 33.82
N SER A 126 -28.87 22.23 34.68
CA SER A 126 -30.03 21.39 35.04
C SER A 126 -30.90 21.06 33.83
N ASN A 127 -30.98 22.00 32.88
CA ASN A 127 -31.80 21.87 31.67
C ASN A 127 -30.95 21.44 30.46
N GLY A 128 -29.63 21.62 30.53
CA GLY A 128 -28.72 21.34 29.42
C GLY A 128 -28.93 22.31 28.26
N SER A 129 -29.29 23.56 28.55
CA SER A 129 -29.75 24.54 27.56
C SER A 129 -29.09 25.90 27.74
N TRP A 130 -28.89 26.59 26.63
CA TRP A 130 -28.71 28.05 26.62
C TRP A 130 -30.07 28.72 26.76
N ILE A 131 -30.12 29.81 27.54
CA ILE A 131 -31.34 30.57 27.79
C ILE A 131 -31.05 32.02 27.44
N VAL A 132 -31.95 32.62 26.65
CA VAL A 132 -31.92 34.06 26.36
C VAL A 132 -33.22 34.72 26.80
N ASN A 133 -33.08 35.77 27.61
CA ASN A 133 -34.16 36.63 28.05
C ASN A 133 -34.04 38.00 27.37
N LEU A 134 -35.17 38.55 26.93
CA LEU A 134 -35.28 39.87 26.31
C LEU A 134 -36.44 40.65 26.94
N GLY A 135 -36.12 41.52 27.90
CA GLY A 135 -37.08 42.43 28.55
C GLY A 135 -38.06 41.73 29.50
N SER A 136 -37.59 40.94 30.46
CA SER A 136 -38.45 40.42 31.53
C SER A 136 -37.69 40.21 32.83
N SER A 137 -38.27 40.69 33.94
CA SER A 137 -37.79 40.49 35.31
C SER A 137 -37.99 39.06 35.85
N THR A 138 -38.63 38.17 35.08
CA THR A 138 -38.80 36.76 35.47
C THR A 138 -38.43 35.83 34.31
N ILE A 139 -37.76 34.71 34.62
CA ILE A 139 -37.47 33.61 33.67
C ILE A 139 -38.77 32.96 33.12
N SER A 140 -39.96 33.49 33.45
CA SER A 140 -41.30 32.99 33.10
C SER A 140 -42.06 33.75 31.99
N ASN A 141 -41.52 34.84 31.41
CA ASN A 141 -41.87 35.17 30.00
C ASN A 141 -41.36 34.00 29.10
N PRO A 142 -41.66 33.83 27.79
CA PRO A 142 -41.19 32.66 27.07
C PRO A 142 -39.66 32.75 26.89
N ALA A 143 -38.93 32.33 27.92
CA ALA A 143 -37.48 32.27 27.98
C ALA A 143 -37.05 31.42 26.81
N GLN A 144 -36.26 32.01 25.92
CA GLN A 144 -35.84 31.34 24.69
C GLN A 144 -34.82 30.28 25.09
N THR A 145 -35.33 29.07 25.30
CA THR A 145 -34.54 27.94 25.75
C THR A 145 -34.09 27.18 24.52
N PHE A 146 -32.78 27.07 24.35
CA PHE A 146 -32.13 26.36 23.25
C PHE A 146 -31.44 25.11 23.80
N PRO A 147 -32.09 23.93 23.75
CA PRO A 147 -31.52 22.69 24.26
C PRO A 147 -30.29 22.26 23.46
N VAL A 148 -29.24 21.85 24.17
CA VAL A 148 -28.03 21.28 23.57
C VAL A 148 -28.11 19.74 23.67
N PRO A 149 -27.88 19.00 22.56
CA PRO A 149 -27.81 17.54 22.58
C PRO A 149 -26.84 17.05 23.65
N PHE A 150 -27.15 15.93 24.32
CA PHE A 150 -26.40 15.47 25.49
C PHE A 150 -24.88 15.34 25.24
N ALA A 151 -24.49 14.83 24.08
CA ALA A 151 -23.09 14.65 23.68
C ALA A 151 -22.33 15.97 23.49
N ASP A 152 -23.05 17.05 23.19
CA ASP A 152 -22.49 18.35 22.84
C ASP A 152 -22.63 19.38 23.98
N ARG A 153 -23.18 18.99 25.14
CA ARG A 153 -23.33 19.90 26.28
C ARG A 153 -21.96 20.41 26.75
N PRO A 154 -21.81 21.72 27.05
CA PRO A 154 -20.60 22.24 27.67
C PRO A 154 -20.21 21.41 28.90
N ALA A 155 -18.96 20.92 28.91
CA ALA A 155 -18.38 20.24 30.05
C ALA A 155 -17.51 21.22 30.86
N THR A 156 -17.38 20.96 32.17
CA THR A 156 -16.51 21.76 33.03
C THR A 156 -15.09 21.80 32.46
N GLY A 157 -14.51 22.99 32.35
CA GLY A 157 -13.15 23.17 31.83
C GLY A 157 -13.01 23.15 30.31
N LYS A 158 -14.09 22.98 29.55
CA LYS A 158 -14.04 23.02 28.06
C LYS A 158 -14.45 24.38 27.52
N TRP A 159 -13.68 24.86 26.53
CA TRP A 159 -14.02 26.04 25.75
C TRP A 159 -15.12 25.73 24.73
N VAL A 160 -16.10 26.61 24.61
CA VAL A 160 -17.16 26.58 23.60
C VAL A 160 -17.33 27.96 22.98
N HIS A 161 -17.56 28.01 21.67
CA HIS A 161 -17.99 29.26 21.02
C HIS A 161 -19.51 29.31 20.99
N ILE A 162 -20.08 30.39 21.48
CA ILE A 162 -21.52 30.64 21.42
C ILE A 162 -21.83 31.82 20.52
N ALA A 163 -22.97 31.76 19.86
CA ALA A 163 -23.54 32.92 19.18
C ALA A 163 -25.05 32.99 19.40
N TYR A 164 -25.52 34.10 19.96
CA TYR A 164 -26.92 34.48 19.93
C TYR A 164 -27.16 35.42 18.76
N VAL A 165 -28.25 35.21 18.02
CA VAL A 165 -28.63 36.06 16.89
C VAL A 165 -30.08 36.46 17.04
N ARG A 166 -30.34 37.78 17.02
CA ARG A 166 -31.65 38.35 16.78
C ARG A 166 -31.62 39.06 15.42
N ARG A 167 -32.50 38.64 14.51
CA ARG A 167 -32.50 39.11 13.12
C ARG A 167 -33.90 39.26 12.55
N THR A 168 -34.14 40.36 11.85
CA THR A 168 -35.34 40.56 11.05
C THR A 168 -35.16 39.92 9.68
N VAL A 169 -36.01 38.94 9.36
CA VAL A 169 -36.03 38.25 8.06
C VAL A 169 -37.43 38.38 7.49
N ALA A 170 -37.56 39.04 6.33
CA ALA A 170 -38.84 39.31 5.67
C ALA A 170 -39.89 39.95 6.61
N GLY A 171 -39.48 40.92 7.44
CA GLY A 171 -40.35 41.62 8.39
C GLY A 171 -40.66 40.84 9.68
N VAL A 172 -40.12 39.64 9.84
CA VAL A 172 -40.32 38.81 11.03
C VAL A 172 -39.02 38.73 11.83
N ILE A 173 -39.07 39.09 13.12
CA ILE A 173 -37.91 38.99 14.01
C ILE A 173 -37.74 37.54 14.46
N LYS A 174 -36.58 36.97 14.14
CA LYS A 174 -36.16 35.62 14.48
C LYS A 174 -35.07 35.65 15.53
N SER A 175 -35.05 34.61 16.35
CA SER A 175 -34.00 34.40 17.34
C SER A 175 -33.45 32.98 17.24
N ASN A 176 -32.12 32.90 17.21
CA ASN A 176 -31.36 31.69 17.01
C ASN A 176 -30.19 31.64 17.99
N PHE A 177 -29.81 30.43 18.39
CA PHE A 177 -28.62 30.20 19.19
C PHE A 177 -27.75 29.16 18.52
N TYR A 178 -26.44 29.38 18.55
CA TYR A 178 -25.44 28.49 17.97
C TYR A 178 -24.38 28.16 19.02
N GLN A 179 -23.95 26.90 19.02
CA GLN A 179 -22.78 26.44 19.76
C GLN A 179 -21.81 25.79 18.77
N ASP A 180 -20.55 26.22 18.80
CA ASP A 180 -19.47 25.76 17.91
C ASP A 180 -19.87 25.84 16.43
N GLY A 181 -20.65 26.87 16.08
CA GLY A 181 -21.09 27.13 14.71
C GLY A 181 -22.34 26.37 14.29
N ILE A 182 -22.84 25.47 15.14
CA ILE A 182 -24.02 24.65 14.88
C ILE A 182 -25.21 25.25 15.62
N GLN A 183 -26.33 25.43 14.92
CA GLN A 183 -27.56 25.89 15.57
C GLN A 183 -28.05 24.85 16.59
N VAL A 184 -28.35 25.30 17.81
CA VAL A 184 -28.93 24.47 18.87
C VAL A 184 -30.35 24.92 19.16
N GLY A 185 -31.24 23.97 19.45
CA GLY A 185 -32.68 24.23 19.59
C GLY A 185 -33.35 24.74 18.30
N SER A 186 -34.61 25.14 18.43
CA SER A 186 -35.41 25.69 17.33
C SER A 186 -35.20 27.19 17.16
N THR A 187 -35.43 27.69 15.94
CA THR A 187 -35.58 29.13 15.69
C THR A 187 -36.85 29.64 16.37
N PHE A 188 -36.74 30.67 17.22
CA PHE A 188 -37.90 31.35 17.79
C PHE A 188 -38.34 32.50 16.90
N THR A 189 -39.66 32.71 16.80
CA THR A 189 -40.24 33.93 16.23
C THR A 189 -40.63 34.84 17.38
N LEU A 190 -40.06 36.04 17.41
CA LEU A 190 -40.34 37.02 18.45
C LEU A 190 -41.60 37.81 18.08
N THR A 191 -42.55 37.87 19.01
CA THR A 191 -43.84 38.56 18.84
C THR A 191 -44.16 39.33 20.10
N GLY A 192 -44.58 40.60 19.95
CA GLY A 192 -44.97 41.46 21.07
C GLY A 192 -43.81 42.12 21.81
N ALA A 193 -44.05 43.34 22.29
CA ALA A 193 -43.12 44.06 23.16
C ALA A 193 -43.01 43.35 24.53
N PRO A 194 -41.86 43.41 25.22
CA PRO A 194 -40.65 44.16 24.84
C PRO A 194 -39.69 43.39 23.91
N SER A 195 -39.92 42.09 23.67
CA SER A 195 -38.99 41.22 22.92
C SER A 195 -38.69 41.66 21.48
N ILE A 196 -39.61 42.39 20.83
CA ILE A 196 -39.46 42.92 19.47
C ILE A 196 -38.96 44.37 19.42
N ALA A 197 -38.88 45.08 20.54
CA ALA A 197 -38.42 46.46 20.58
C ALA A 197 -36.89 46.52 20.43
N PRO A 198 -36.31 47.62 19.91
CA PRO A 198 -34.88 47.87 20.05
C PRO A 198 -34.47 47.77 21.53
N LEU A 199 -33.28 47.21 21.79
CA LEU A 199 -32.79 47.08 23.15
C LEU A 199 -32.65 48.45 23.79
N ASN A 200 -33.09 48.59 25.04
CA ASN A 200 -32.96 49.82 25.81
C ASN A 200 -32.15 49.53 27.07
N VAL A 201 -30.84 49.73 27.01
CA VAL A 201 -29.92 49.43 28.13
C VAL A 201 -29.45 50.75 28.72
N ALA A 202 -29.58 50.91 30.03
CA ALA A 202 -29.19 52.13 30.72
C ALA A 202 -27.65 52.29 30.77
N PRO A 203 -27.13 53.52 30.91
CA PRO A 203 -25.70 53.75 31.12
C PRO A 203 -25.16 52.93 32.30
N ASN A 204 -24.03 52.25 32.12
CA ASN A 204 -23.45 51.27 33.06
C ASN A 204 -24.24 49.97 33.27
N GLY A 205 -25.36 49.77 32.58
CA GLY A 205 -26.25 48.64 32.79
C GLY A 205 -25.91 47.37 32.03
N LEU A 206 -24.78 47.33 31.31
CA LEU A 206 -24.35 46.16 30.53
C LEU A 206 -23.10 45.53 31.16
N VAL A 207 -23.21 44.26 31.54
CA VAL A 207 -22.13 43.52 32.20
C VAL A 207 -21.92 42.14 31.60
N ILE A 208 -20.66 41.72 31.53
CA ILE A 208 -20.25 40.37 31.16
C ILE A 208 -19.89 39.59 32.42
N GLY A 209 -20.37 38.35 32.51
CA GLY A 209 -19.97 37.39 33.53
C GLY A 209 -20.76 37.43 34.84
N GLN A 210 -21.74 38.33 34.97
CA GLN A 210 -22.62 38.43 36.14
C GLN A 210 -24.06 38.70 35.70
N ASP A 211 -24.99 38.30 36.54
CA ASP A 211 -26.40 38.61 36.39
C ASP A 211 -26.74 39.93 37.08
N GLN A 212 -27.36 40.85 36.36
CA GLN A 212 -27.77 42.14 36.89
C GLN A 212 -29.22 42.05 37.37
N ASP A 213 -29.38 41.79 38.66
CA ASP A 213 -30.66 41.68 39.36
C ASP A 213 -31.01 42.97 40.12
N GLN A 214 -32.29 43.17 40.39
CA GLN A 214 -32.80 44.25 41.21
C GLN A 214 -32.51 43.92 42.69
N ASP A 215 -31.81 44.83 43.37
CA ASP A 215 -31.77 44.78 44.83
C ASP A 215 -33.14 45.22 45.39
N ALA A 216 -33.86 44.28 45.99
CA ALA A 216 -35.19 44.48 46.59
C ALA A 216 -35.20 45.56 47.71
N MET A 217 -34.04 45.96 48.23
CA MET A 217 -33.92 46.97 49.30
C MET A 217 -33.63 48.40 48.81
N LEU A 218 -33.21 48.60 47.55
CA LEU A 218 -32.64 49.88 47.08
C LEU A 218 -33.32 50.54 45.87
N ASN A 219 -34.39 49.94 45.33
CA ASN A 219 -35.35 50.56 44.39
C ASN A 219 -34.80 51.29 43.14
N ALA A 220 -33.54 51.08 42.78
CA ALA A 220 -32.94 51.30 41.45
C ALA A 220 -31.42 51.11 41.59
N ILE A 221 -30.89 49.93 41.25
CA ILE A 221 -29.43 49.80 41.11
C ILE A 221 -29.11 49.19 39.76
N ILE A 222 -28.80 50.09 38.81
CA ILE A 222 -27.88 49.77 37.73
C ILE A 222 -26.54 49.43 38.38
N ASP A 223 -25.92 48.34 37.94
CA ASP A 223 -24.63 47.86 38.47
C ASP A 223 -24.70 47.28 39.90
N GLY A 224 -25.75 46.53 40.24
CA GLY A 224 -25.96 45.89 41.55
C GLY A 224 -26.79 44.60 41.51
N GLY A 225 -27.14 44.07 42.69
CA GLY A 225 -27.92 42.84 42.85
C GLY A 225 -27.19 41.53 42.55
N TYR A 226 -25.88 41.58 42.32
CA TYR A 226 -25.06 40.43 41.95
C TYR A 226 -25.02 39.32 43.02
N GLN A 227 -25.06 38.07 42.58
CA GLN A 227 -24.99 36.90 43.46
C GLN A 227 -23.98 35.89 42.92
N ALA A 228 -23.24 35.26 43.83
CA ALA A 228 -22.19 34.29 43.47
C ALA A 228 -22.72 33.16 42.55
N GLY A 229 -23.93 32.66 42.84
CA GLY A 229 -24.57 31.58 42.09
C GLY A 229 -25.05 31.95 40.69
N GLN A 230 -25.03 33.23 40.30
CA GLN A 230 -25.41 33.68 38.95
C GLN A 230 -24.21 34.25 38.17
N SER A 231 -23.00 34.16 38.71
CA SER A 231 -21.78 34.49 37.98
C SER A 231 -21.48 33.49 36.87
N LEU A 232 -20.62 33.85 35.91
CA LEU A 232 -20.12 32.90 34.92
C LEU A 232 -19.45 31.69 35.58
N LYS A 233 -18.66 31.92 36.64
CA LYS A 233 -17.75 30.94 37.24
C LYS A 233 -16.92 30.23 36.17
N GLY A 234 -15.99 30.98 35.57
CA GLY A 234 -15.28 30.51 34.38
C GLY A 234 -14.36 31.55 33.77
N GLN A 235 -14.04 31.34 32.50
CA GLN A 235 -13.14 32.21 31.73
C GLN A 235 -13.78 32.58 30.40
N ILE A 236 -13.39 33.74 29.87
CA ILE A 236 -13.79 34.23 28.56
C ILE A 236 -12.52 34.60 27.81
N ALA A 237 -12.36 34.04 26.61
CA ALA A 237 -11.24 34.33 25.72
C ALA A 237 -11.62 35.44 24.73
N GLU A 238 -12.84 35.39 24.18
CA GLU A 238 -13.32 36.39 23.23
C GLU A 238 -14.77 36.77 23.51
N PHE A 239 -15.13 38.03 23.25
CA PHE A 239 -16.51 38.51 23.30
C PHE A 239 -16.73 39.59 22.24
N SER A 240 -17.81 39.49 21.46
CA SER A 240 -18.17 40.50 20.47
C SER A 240 -19.67 40.74 20.41
N ILE A 241 -20.06 41.97 20.09
CA ILE A 241 -21.44 42.34 19.75
C ILE A 241 -21.44 42.91 18.33
N TYR A 242 -22.49 42.63 17.56
CA TYR A 242 -22.65 43.10 16.19
C TYR A 242 -23.96 43.89 16.04
N ASN A 243 -23.93 45.01 15.31
CA ASN A 243 -25.11 45.77 14.92
C ASN A 243 -25.79 45.13 13.70
N GLY A 244 -26.54 44.06 13.97
CA GLY A 244 -27.31 43.27 13.02
C GLY A 244 -27.21 41.76 13.28
N GLY A 245 -28.11 41.00 12.66
CA GLY A 245 -28.16 39.54 12.79
C GLY A 245 -27.21 38.81 11.85
N LEU A 246 -26.16 38.19 12.39
CA LEU A 246 -25.20 37.38 11.65
C LEU A 246 -25.92 36.22 10.94
N THR A 247 -25.46 35.89 9.74
CA THR A 247 -25.87 34.67 9.02
C THR A 247 -25.24 33.43 9.66
N ALA A 248 -25.85 32.25 9.45
CA ALA A 248 -25.25 30.98 9.85
C ALA A 248 -23.83 30.79 9.28
N THR A 249 -23.58 31.25 8.05
CA THR A 249 -22.25 31.22 7.42
C THR A 249 -21.22 32.08 8.15
N GLN A 250 -21.60 33.31 8.54
CA GLN A 250 -20.72 34.18 9.32
C GLN A 250 -20.42 33.57 10.70
N ILE A 251 -21.41 32.96 11.34
CA ILE A 251 -21.23 32.31 12.65
C ILE A 251 -20.32 31.08 12.54
N ALA A 252 -20.50 30.26 11.51
CA ALA A 252 -19.62 29.12 11.26
C ALA A 252 -18.17 29.58 11.04
N ALA A 253 -17.95 30.69 10.32
CA ALA A 253 -16.62 31.28 10.15
C ALA A 253 -16.04 31.79 11.48
N LEU A 254 -16.86 32.42 12.33
CA LEU A 254 -16.48 32.79 13.69
C LEU A 254 -16.33 31.60 14.62
N ALA A 255 -16.80 30.41 14.25
CA ALA A 255 -16.75 29.16 15.02
C ALA A 255 -15.57 28.23 14.66
N ARG A 256 -14.69 28.64 13.72
CA ARG A 256 -13.45 27.90 13.41
C ARG A 256 -12.34 28.20 14.41
N THR A 257 -11.42 27.26 14.58
CA THR A 257 -10.18 27.45 15.34
C THR A 257 -9.01 27.52 14.38
N THR A 258 -8.11 28.48 14.60
CA THR A 258 -6.96 28.74 13.73
C THR A 258 -5.68 28.36 14.46
N TRP A 259 -4.82 27.61 13.79
CA TRP A 259 -3.50 27.28 14.30
C TRP A 259 -2.65 28.55 14.39
N THR A 260 -2.17 28.87 15.59
CA THR A 260 -1.26 29.99 15.85
C THR A 260 0.19 29.53 15.94
N GLY A 261 0.41 28.32 16.46
CA GLY A 261 1.75 27.76 16.67
C GLY A 261 2.59 28.54 17.70
N ASP A 262 1.94 29.27 18.61
CA ASP A 262 2.64 30.16 19.54
C ASP A 262 3.52 29.42 20.56
N GLU A 263 3.15 28.19 20.94
CA GLU A 263 3.91 27.40 21.91
C GLU A 263 4.88 26.41 21.26
N ASN A 264 4.39 25.59 20.32
CA ASN A 264 5.18 24.54 19.67
C ASN A 264 4.44 23.96 18.43
N THR A 265 4.95 22.86 17.87
CA THR A 265 4.38 22.20 16.69
C THR A 265 3.30 21.15 17.01
N VAL A 266 2.98 20.87 18.27
CA VAL A 266 2.12 19.72 18.63
C VAL A 266 0.64 20.01 18.41
N TRP A 267 -0.02 19.32 17.46
CA TRP A 267 -1.45 19.51 17.14
C TRP A 267 -2.36 19.48 18.37
N ALA A 268 -2.07 18.56 19.30
CA ALA A 268 -2.88 18.33 20.50
C ALA A 268 -2.64 19.36 21.62
N ASN A 269 -1.70 20.29 21.47
CA ASN A 269 -1.51 21.37 22.44
C ASN A 269 -2.53 22.48 22.17
N ALA A 270 -3.48 22.64 23.08
CA ALA A 270 -4.57 23.61 22.97
C ALA A 270 -4.09 25.06 22.85
N ASN A 271 -2.92 25.39 23.41
CA ASN A 271 -2.34 26.73 23.36
C ASN A 271 -1.80 27.11 21.97
N ASN A 272 -1.67 26.17 21.04
CA ASN A 272 -1.33 26.46 19.64
C ASN A 272 -2.55 26.81 18.77
N TRP A 273 -3.73 26.89 19.37
CA TRP A 273 -4.99 27.17 18.68
C TRP A 273 -5.60 28.45 19.21
N SER A 274 -6.15 29.28 18.33
CA SER A 274 -6.72 30.60 18.64
C SER A 274 -7.84 30.57 19.69
N ARG A 275 -8.41 29.39 19.97
CA ARG A 275 -9.47 29.17 20.98
C ARG A 275 -8.99 28.57 22.28
N LEU A 276 -7.68 28.35 22.45
CA LEU A 276 -7.14 27.58 23.57
C LEU A 276 -7.80 26.19 23.67
N ALA A 277 -8.13 25.61 22.52
CA ALA A 277 -8.82 24.33 22.40
C ALA A 277 -8.45 23.64 21.09
N VAL A 278 -8.15 22.34 21.19
CA VAL A 278 -7.85 21.49 20.05
C VAL A 278 -9.14 21.27 19.24
N PRO A 279 -9.08 21.27 17.89
CA PRO A 279 -10.22 20.93 17.04
C PRO A 279 -10.87 19.60 17.44
N THR A 280 -12.19 19.53 17.23
CA THR A 280 -13.01 18.35 17.49
C THR A 280 -13.82 17.97 16.26
N ALA A 281 -14.60 16.89 16.33
CA ALA A 281 -15.47 16.43 15.23
C ALA A 281 -16.48 17.48 14.71
N THR A 282 -16.76 18.53 15.49
CA THR A 282 -17.69 19.62 15.14
C THR A 282 -16.99 20.95 14.87
N THR A 283 -15.69 21.06 15.16
CA THR A 283 -14.93 22.32 15.01
C THR A 283 -14.15 22.32 13.70
N ASP A 284 -14.23 23.40 12.94
CA ASP A 284 -13.37 23.60 11.75
C ASP A 284 -11.98 24.06 12.17
N ALA A 285 -10.95 23.47 11.55
CA ALA A 285 -9.55 23.82 11.77
C ALA A 285 -8.98 24.55 10.55
N VAL A 286 -8.29 25.67 10.79
CA VAL A 286 -7.54 26.41 9.77
C VAL A 286 -6.06 26.40 10.13
N VAL A 287 -5.19 26.03 9.20
CA VAL A 287 -3.74 26.07 9.35
C VAL A 287 -3.17 27.13 8.39
N PRO A 288 -2.83 28.33 8.88
CA PRO A 288 -2.17 29.36 8.09
C PRO A 288 -0.64 29.17 8.07
N THR A 289 0.09 30.08 7.42
CA THR A 289 1.55 30.16 7.59
C THR A 289 1.89 30.71 8.98
N THR A 290 2.55 29.90 9.79
CA THR A 290 3.03 30.26 11.13
C THR A 290 4.50 29.84 11.30
N ALA A 291 5.17 30.32 12.35
CA ALA A 291 6.56 29.94 12.64
C ALA A 291 6.69 28.44 13.00
N ASN A 292 5.76 27.92 13.81
CA ASN A 292 5.71 26.52 14.20
C ASN A 292 4.51 25.83 13.54
N GLN A 293 4.72 25.13 12.43
CA GLN A 293 3.64 24.41 11.74
C GLN A 293 3.22 23.12 12.49
N PRO A 294 1.94 22.71 12.39
CA PRO A 294 1.42 21.59 13.17
C PRO A 294 2.00 20.24 12.75
N THR A 295 2.16 19.38 13.76
CA THR A 295 2.57 17.98 13.68
C THR A 295 1.55 17.09 14.39
N ILE A 296 1.05 16.07 13.69
CA ILE A 296 0.15 15.03 14.22
C ILE A 296 0.96 13.77 14.48
N ALA A 297 1.27 13.50 15.75
CA ALA A 297 2.02 12.31 16.18
C ALA A 297 1.12 11.17 16.70
N ALA A 298 -0.09 11.50 17.16
CA ALA A 298 -1.11 10.59 17.68
C ALA A 298 -2.45 10.90 16.99
N SER A 299 -3.57 10.99 17.73
CA SER A 299 -4.88 11.28 17.15
C SER A 299 -5.17 12.78 17.03
N ALA A 300 -5.69 13.18 15.88
CA ALA A 300 -6.24 14.49 15.57
C ALA A 300 -7.62 14.33 14.94
N ILE A 301 -8.60 15.14 15.34
CA ILE A 301 -9.97 15.10 14.82
C ILE A 301 -10.37 16.51 14.45
N THR A 302 -11.07 16.70 13.33
CA THR A 302 -11.64 17.99 12.94
C THR A 302 -12.90 17.80 12.11
N ARG A 303 -13.79 18.81 12.08
CA ARG A 303 -14.92 18.81 11.15
C ARG A 303 -14.42 19.03 9.73
N ASN A 304 -14.02 20.26 9.41
CA ASN A 304 -13.30 20.59 8.18
C ASN A 304 -11.84 20.94 8.50
N LEU A 305 -10.94 20.73 7.54
CA LEU A 305 -9.55 21.15 7.62
C LEU A 305 -9.22 22.04 6.42
N LEU A 306 -8.79 23.26 6.66
CA LEU A 306 -8.26 24.16 5.65
C LEU A 306 -6.76 24.35 5.88
N LEU A 307 -5.95 23.97 4.89
CA LEU A 307 -4.53 24.33 4.83
C LEU A 307 -4.38 25.51 3.87
N GLU A 308 -4.03 26.68 4.39
CA GLU A 308 -3.91 27.89 3.56
C GLU A 308 -2.61 27.88 2.72
N SER A 309 -2.52 28.82 1.78
CA SER A 309 -1.33 29.01 0.96
C SER A 309 -0.09 29.19 1.82
N ASN A 310 1.00 28.53 1.42
CA ASN A 310 2.29 28.53 2.12
C ASN A 310 2.26 27.94 3.56
N SER A 311 1.18 27.27 3.97
CA SER A 311 1.15 26.50 5.21
C SER A 311 1.83 25.13 5.07
N ALA A 312 1.95 24.39 6.16
CA ALA A 312 2.34 22.98 6.13
C ALA A 312 1.65 22.20 7.26
N LEU A 313 1.44 20.91 7.05
CA LEU A 313 0.97 19.98 8.09
C LEU A 313 1.83 18.72 8.02
N SER A 314 2.51 18.38 9.11
CA SER A 314 3.24 17.12 9.23
C SER A 314 2.38 16.07 9.94
N GLN A 315 2.25 14.88 9.34
CA GLN A 315 1.65 13.73 10.02
C GLN A 315 2.70 12.63 10.10
N LEU A 316 3.01 12.18 11.30
CA LEU A 316 3.92 11.05 11.51
C LEU A 316 3.23 9.73 11.12
N THR A 317 4.01 8.67 10.89
CA THR A 317 3.48 7.34 10.55
C THR A 317 2.54 6.75 11.62
N THR A 318 2.74 7.13 12.89
CA THR A 318 1.87 6.78 14.02
C THR A 318 0.65 7.69 14.16
N GLY A 319 0.63 8.81 13.45
CA GLY A 319 -0.43 9.81 13.52
C GLY A 319 -1.70 9.35 12.82
N THR A 320 -2.86 9.71 13.39
CA THR A 320 -4.18 9.51 12.79
C THR A 320 -4.90 10.85 12.70
N LEU A 321 -5.35 11.22 11.51
CA LEU A 321 -6.18 12.40 11.26
C LEU A 321 -7.58 11.94 10.84
N ASP A 322 -8.59 12.32 11.60
CA ASP A 322 -9.99 12.00 11.30
C ASP A 322 -10.77 13.26 10.95
N VAL A 323 -11.13 13.41 9.67
CA VAL A 323 -11.87 14.54 9.12
C VAL A 323 -13.34 14.13 8.98
N LYS A 324 -14.28 14.94 9.47
CA LYS A 324 -15.73 14.66 9.39
C LYS A 324 -16.44 15.30 8.20
N GLY A 325 -15.77 16.24 7.54
CA GLY A 325 -16.26 16.99 6.38
C GLY A 325 -15.20 17.07 5.30
N THR A 326 -14.82 18.30 4.93
CA THR A 326 -13.90 18.60 3.84
C THR A 326 -12.47 18.84 4.30
N LEU A 327 -11.50 18.28 3.58
CA LEU A 327 -10.09 18.68 3.64
C LEU A 327 -9.77 19.53 2.41
N THR A 328 -9.49 20.81 2.62
CA THR A 328 -9.14 21.78 1.58
C THR A 328 -7.65 22.10 1.65
N ASN A 329 -6.91 21.81 0.58
CA ASN A 329 -5.46 22.01 0.53
C ASN A 329 -5.04 23.10 -0.48
N HIS A 330 -4.55 24.22 0.05
CA HIS A 330 -3.86 25.27 -0.70
C HIS A 330 -2.38 25.38 -0.34
N SER A 331 -1.85 24.49 0.51
CA SER A 331 -0.45 24.51 0.99
C SER A 331 0.57 24.15 -0.12
N PHE A 332 1.86 24.06 0.19
CA PHE A 332 2.90 23.72 -0.82
C PHE A 332 2.75 22.30 -1.38
N SER A 333 2.55 21.32 -0.50
CA SER A 333 2.31 19.91 -0.79
C SER A 333 1.97 19.25 0.55
N THR A 334 1.10 18.25 0.55
CA THR A 334 0.74 17.54 1.79
C THR A 334 0.77 16.04 1.54
N ASP A 335 1.91 15.43 1.85
CA ASP A 335 2.04 13.97 1.95
C ASP A 335 1.87 13.57 3.42
N LEU A 336 0.68 13.07 3.74
CA LEU A 336 0.28 12.62 5.08
C LEU A 336 0.78 11.19 5.30
N SER A 337 1.82 11.03 6.13
CA SER A 337 2.54 9.74 6.27
C SER A 337 1.85 8.73 7.19
N GLY A 338 0.85 9.16 7.96
CA GLY A 338 0.08 8.33 8.89
C GLY A 338 -1.20 7.78 8.28
N THR A 339 -2.25 7.70 9.10
CA THR A 339 -3.59 7.30 8.67
C THR A 339 -4.50 8.51 8.61
N THR A 340 -5.15 8.73 7.46
CA THR A 340 -6.24 9.70 7.34
C THR A 340 -7.56 8.97 7.17
N ILE A 341 -8.56 9.37 7.94
CA ILE A 341 -9.89 8.78 7.98
C ILE A 341 -10.90 9.87 7.64
N PHE A 342 -11.81 9.56 6.72
CA PHE A 342 -13.02 10.34 6.48
C PHE A 342 -14.20 9.54 7.05
N SER A 343 -14.62 9.86 8.28
CA SER A 343 -15.66 9.10 9.02
C SER A 343 -16.86 9.95 9.45
N GLY A 344 -17.11 11.05 8.75
CA GLY A 344 -18.31 11.85 8.90
C GLY A 344 -19.58 11.10 8.52
N VAL A 345 -20.70 11.58 9.05
CA VAL A 345 -22.04 11.01 8.74
C VAL A 345 -22.67 11.63 7.50
N ALA A 346 -22.12 12.74 7.00
CA ALA A 346 -22.54 13.41 5.77
C ALA A 346 -21.51 13.20 4.65
N ALA A 347 -21.83 13.64 3.42
CA ALA A 347 -20.89 13.59 2.30
C ALA A 347 -19.61 14.37 2.61
N GLN A 348 -18.46 13.79 2.25
CA GLN A 348 -17.13 14.33 2.55
C GLN A 348 -16.35 14.60 1.27
N SER A 349 -15.35 15.48 1.35
CA SER A 349 -14.54 15.81 0.18
C SER A 349 -13.09 16.15 0.49
N VAL A 350 -12.25 15.97 -0.53
CA VAL A 350 -10.93 16.59 -0.64
C VAL A 350 -11.04 17.66 -1.71
N SER A 351 -10.59 18.88 -1.44
CA SER A 351 -10.63 19.99 -2.40
C SER A 351 -9.38 20.86 -2.27
N GLY A 352 -9.27 21.89 -3.10
CA GLY A 352 -8.16 22.84 -3.09
C GLY A 352 -7.35 22.82 -4.37
N SER A 353 -6.28 23.61 -4.38
CA SER A 353 -5.41 23.82 -5.55
C SER A 353 -4.18 22.92 -5.57
N VAL A 354 -3.95 22.16 -4.50
CA VAL A 354 -2.76 21.32 -4.32
C VAL A 354 -3.16 19.88 -3.99
N LYS A 355 -2.53 18.94 -4.68
CA LYS A 355 -2.72 17.50 -4.50
C LYS A 355 -2.49 17.08 -3.05
N VAL A 356 -3.30 16.12 -2.58
CA VAL A 356 -3.14 15.52 -1.26
C VAL A 356 -2.67 14.07 -1.42
N GLY A 357 -1.50 13.77 -0.84
CA GLY A 357 -0.96 12.42 -0.75
C GLY A 357 -1.28 11.81 0.60
N PHE A 358 -1.79 10.58 0.58
CA PHE A 358 -2.05 9.79 1.79
C PHE A 358 -1.17 8.54 1.78
N ALA A 359 -0.51 8.25 2.89
CA ALA A 359 0.07 6.93 3.10
C ALA A 359 -1.07 5.92 3.26
N ASN A 360 -1.93 6.11 4.27
CA ASN A 360 -3.13 5.30 4.47
C ASN A 360 -4.37 6.19 4.44
N LEU A 361 -5.35 5.85 3.61
CA LEU A 361 -6.63 6.54 3.48
C LEU A 361 -7.78 5.57 3.78
N THR A 362 -8.65 5.93 4.72
CA THR A 362 -9.89 5.21 4.99
C THR A 362 -11.09 6.08 4.63
N VAL A 363 -11.91 5.60 3.69
CA VAL A 363 -13.17 6.20 3.28
C VAL A 363 -14.32 5.52 4.04
N GLY A 364 -14.97 6.29 4.91
CA GLY A 364 -16.12 5.85 5.70
C GLY A 364 -17.38 5.66 4.87
N ALA A 365 -18.45 5.21 5.53
CA ALA A 365 -19.70 4.78 4.87
C ALA A 365 -20.37 5.88 4.02
N SER A 366 -20.23 7.15 4.40
CA SER A 366 -20.82 8.28 3.66
C SER A 366 -20.06 8.65 2.37
N GLY A 367 -18.95 7.95 2.08
CA GLY A 367 -18.15 8.16 0.88
C GLY A 367 -17.25 9.41 0.93
N LEU A 368 -16.41 9.53 -0.08
CA LEU A 368 -15.48 10.64 -0.26
C LEU A 368 -15.46 11.07 -1.73
N THR A 369 -15.46 12.38 -1.98
CA THR A 369 -15.31 12.93 -3.33
C THR A 369 -14.02 13.73 -3.44
N ASP A 370 -13.18 13.43 -4.43
CA ASP A 370 -12.12 14.36 -4.85
C ASP A 370 -12.75 15.48 -5.68
N ALA A 371 -12.92 16.64 -5.07
CA ALA A 371 -13.51 17.84 -5.64
C ALA A 371 -12.45 18.75 -6.29
N GLY A 372 -11.43 18.16 -6.93
CA GLY A 372 -10.47 18.85 -7.79
C GLY A 372 -9.08 19.08 -7.19
N ALA A 373 -8.80 18.59 -5.98
CA ALA A 373 -7.45 18.67 -5.41
C ALA A 373 -6.48 17.72 -6.13
N GLY A 374 -6.99 16.56 -6.54
CA GLY A 374 -6.17 15.41 -6.89
C GLY A 374 -5.75 14.65 -5.64
N VAL A 375 -5.90 13.33 -5.68
CA VAL A 375 -5.56 12.42 -4.57
C VAL A 375 -4.50 11.41 -4.99
N SER A 376 -3.57 11.09 -4.08
CA SER A 376 -2.76 9.87 -4.19
C SER A 376 -2.74 9.06 -2.92
N VAL A 377 -2.57 7.74 -3.08
CA VAL A 377 -2.35 6.80 -1.98
C VAL A 377 -1.07 6.03 -2.21
N SER A 378 -0.19 5.92 -1.20
CA SER A 378 1.09 5.21 -1.30
C SER A 378 1.17 3.88 -0.54
N ARG A 379 0.24 3.62 0.39
CA ARG A 379 0.14 2.34 1.11
C ARG A 379 -1.23 1.71 1.02
N LEU A 380 -2.19 2.12 1.85
CA LEU A 380 -3.48 1.43 1.97
C LEU A 380 -4.66 2.36 1.70
N LEU A 381 -5.49 2.02 0.73
CA LEU A 381 -6.81 2.64 0.52
C LEU A 381 -7.90 1.67 0.99
N THR A 382 -8.55 1.98 2.12
CA THR A 382 -9.69 1.19 2.64
C THR A 382 -11.00 1.88 2.30
N LEU A 383 -11.91 1.16 1.64
CA LEU A 383 -13.18 1.69 1.12
C LEU A 383 -14.36 1.02 1.83
N THR A 384 -14.92 1.69 2.84
CA THR A 384 -16.22 1.31 3.43
C THR A 384 -17.36 1.96 2.65
N GLY A 385 -17.19 3.22 2.24
CA GLY A 385 -18.00 3.89 1.23
C GLY A 385 -17.22 4.15 -0.05
N ASN A 386 -17.90 4.71 -1.05
CA ASN A 386 -17.31 4.96 -2.36
C ASN A 386 -16.35 6.15 -2.33
N LEU A 387 -15.23 6.05 -3.07
CA LEU A 387 -14.39 7.18 -3.44
C LEU A 387 -14.74 7.62 -4.87
N THR A 388 -15.36 8.77 -5.02
CA THR A 388 -15.61 9.39 -6.33
C THR A 388 -14.42 10.25 -6.71
N VAL A 389 -13.75 9.90 -7.82
CA VAL A 389 -12.60 10.64 -8.34
C VAL A 389 -13.09 11.80 -9.20
N GLY A 390 -12.48 12.97 -9.03
CA GLY A 390 -12.78 14.18 -9.81
C GLY A 390 -12.12 14.19 -11.19
N GLU A 391 -11.79 15.38 -11.69
CA GLU A 391 -11.17 15.55 -13.02
C GLU A 391 -9.72 15.03 -13.08
N LEU A 392 -9.00 15.08 -11.95
CA LEU A 392 -7.65 14.53 -11.84
C LEU A 392 -7.72 13.07 -11.40
N PRO A 393 -6.99 12.15 -12.06
CA PRO A 393 -7.05 10.75 -11.70
C PRO A 393 -6.44 10.51 -10.31
N LEU A 394 -7.04 9.60 -9.55
CA LEU A 394 -6.43 9.04 -8.35
C LEU A 394 -5.12 8.35 -8.74
N VAL A 395 -4.04 8.58 -8.00
CA VAL A 395 -2.77 7.87 -8.22
C VAL A 395 -2.52 6.87 -7.10
N LEU A 396 -2.49 5.58 -7.44
CA LEU A 396 -1.96 4.53 -6.57
C LEU A 396 -0.46 4.44 -6.79
N VAL A 397 0.29 4.93 -5.81
CA VAL A 397 1.74 5.14 -5.91
C VAL A 397 2.50 3.84 -5.68
N SER A 398 3.57 3.65 -6.45
CA SER A 398 4.47 2.51 -6.30
C SER A 398 5.93 2.96 -6.38
N THR A 399 6.72 2.55 -5.40
CA THR A 399 8.14 2.91 -5.25
C THR A 399 8.93 1.68 -4.80
N SER A 400 10.25 1.82 -4.66
CA SER A 400 11.09 0.79 -4.04
C SER A 400 10.71 0.48 -2.58
N SER A 401 10.07 1.43 -1.89
CA SER A 401 9.67 1.29 -0.49
C SER A 401 8.30 0.63 -0.31
N GLY A 402 7.55 0.44 -1.40
CA GLY A 402 6.24 -0.18 -1.36
C GLY A 402 5.30 0.25 -2.48
N THR A 403 4.23 -0.51 -2.62
CA THR A 403 3.17 -0.31 -3.62
C THR A 403 1.84 -0.14 -2.92
N ALA A 404 1.04 0.84 -3.35
CA ALA A 404 -0.29 1.05 -2.84
C ALA A 404 -1.20 -0.16 -3.14
N LEU A 405 -2.07 -0.49 -2.19
CA LEU A 405 -3.08 -1.52 -2.32
C LEU A 405 -4.45 -0.97 -1.94
N VAL A 406 -5.48 -1.47 -2.61
CA VAL A 406 -6.88 -1.13 -2.34
C VAL A 406 -7.55 -2.27 -1.59
N ARG A 407 -8.31 -1.95 -0.55
CA ARG A 407 -9.18 -2.86 0.17
C ARG A 407 -10.63 -2.40 0.01
N ASN A 408 -11.40 -3.17 -0.74
CA ASN A 408 -12.84 -2.98 -0.86
C ASN A 408 -13.55 -3.61 0.35
N ASN A 409 -14.10 -2.78 1.24
CA ASN A 409 -14.84 -3.19 2.45
C ASN A 409 -16.32 -2.74 2.36
N GLY A 410 -16.92 -2.91 1.18
CA GLY A 410 -18.26 -2.43 0.84
C GLY A 410 -18.25 -1.30 -0.20
N GLY A 411 -17.22 -0.46 -0.22
CA GLY A 411 -17.06 0.64 -1.16
C GLY A 411 -16.18 0.33 -2.37
N VAL A 412 -16.30 1.17 -3.41
CA VAL A 412 -15.48 1.13 -4.64
C VAL A 412 -14.85 2.50 -4.96
N VAL A 413 -13.82 2.50 -5.80
CA VAL A 413 -13.36 3.73 -6.46
C VAL A 413 -14.17 3.91 -7.74
N SER A 414 -14.79 5.07 -7.91
CA SER A 414 -15.54 5.46 -9.10
C SER A 414 -14.81 6.58 -9.83
N GLY A 415 -14.20 6.26 -10.97
CA GLY A 415 -13.49 7.21 -11.82
C GLY A 415 -12.12 6.70 -12.27
N MET A 416 -11.37 7.58 -12.91
CA MET A 416 -10.06 7.24 -13.51
C MET A 416 -8.98 7.09 -12.45
N VAL A 417 -8.19 6.03 -12.54
CA VAL A 417 -7.09 5.74 -11.64
C VAL A 417 -5.82 5.46 -12.44
N VAL A 418 -4.70 6.01 -11.98
CA VAL A 418 -3.34 5.68 -12.41
C VAL A 418 -2.76 4.71 -11.39
N VAL A 419 -2.50 3.47 -11.80
CA VAL A 419 -1.88 2.44 -10.97
C VAL A 419 -0.43 2.29 -11.38
N GLN A 420 0.48 2.77 -10.54
CA GLN A 420 1.92 2.65 -10.77
C GLN A 420 2.39 1.24 -10.42
N ARG A 421 3.36 0.72 -11.19
CA ARG A 421 3.98 -0.57 -10.92
C ARG A 421 5.50 -0.48 -10.92
N PHE A 422 6.09 -0.26 -9.75
CA PHE A 422 7.54 -0.28 -9.59
C PHE A 422 8.08 -1.67 -9.95
N ILE A 423 9.02 -1.72 -10.89
CA ILE A 423 9.67 -2.94 -11.33
C ILE A 423 10.93 -3.12 -10.51
N THR A 424 10.93 -4.08 -9.59
CA THR A 424 12.09 -4.36 -8.76
C THR A 424 13.27 -4.81 -9.63
N PRO A 425 14.51 -4.41 -9.28
CA PRO A 425 15.70 -4.83 -10.00
C PRO A 425 15.99 -6.33 -9.85
N GLY A 426 15.34 -7.03 -8.90
CA GLY A 426 15.64 -8.44 -8.65
C GLY A 426 17.12 -8.65 -8.39
N THR A 427 17.73 -9.61 -9.09
CA THR A 427 19.19 -9.85 -9.05
C THR A 427 19.96 -9.10 -10.15
N SER A 428 19.29 -8.35 -11.04
CA SER A 428 19.94 -7.53 -12.08
C SER A 428 19.07 -6.32 -12.53
N PRO A 429 19.59 -5.08 -12.45
CA PRO A 429 18.85 -3.87 -12.81
C PRO A 429 18.65 -3.67 -14.32
N GLY A 430 19.35 -4.43 -15.17
CA GLY A 430 19.27 -4.33 -16.63
C GLY A 430 17.96 -4.85 -17.25
N LEU A 431 17.92 -4.89 -18.58
CA LEU A 431 16.81 -5.48 -19.34
C LEU A 431 16.54 -6.92 -18.88
N GLY A 432 15.28 -7.32 -18.81
CA GLY A 432 14.89 -8.70 -18.66
C GLY A 432 13.39 -8.90 -18.78
N TYR A 433 12.94 -10.16 -18.86
CA TYR A 433 11.50 -10.44 -18.88
C TYR A 433 10.86 -10.11 -17.54
N ARG A 434 9.67 -9.52 -17.60
CA ARG A 434 8.75 -9.24 -16.50
C ARG A 434 7.37 -9.74 -16.90
N HIS A 435 6.71 -10.50 -16.04
CA HIS A 435 5.35 -10.93 -16.28
C HIS A 435 4.39 -9.94 -15.61
N MET A 436 3.54 -9.33 -16.42
CA MET A 436 2.73 -8.18 -16.09
C MET A 436 1.26 -8.44 -16.46
N SER A 437 0.34 -7.78 -15.78
CA SER A 437 -1.09 -7.78 -16.06
C SER A 437 -1.68 -6.43 -15.67
N SER A 438 -2.92 -6.18 -16.06
CA SER A 438 -3.58 -4.91 -15.79
C SER A 438 -4.40 -4.98 -14.49
N PRO A 439 -4.11 -4.12 -13.49
CA PRO A 439 -4.97 -3.94 -12.31
C PRO A 439 -6.19 -3.02 -12.57
N VAL A 440 -6.30 -2.48 -13.79
CA VAL A 440 -7.42 -1.64 -14.23
C VAL A 440 -8.13 -2.28 -15.43
N ALA A 441 -9.39 -1.93 -15.63
CA ALA A 441 -10.15 -2.32 -16.79
C ALA A 441 -9.67 -1.53 -18.01
N ALA A 442 -9.56 -2.24 -19.13
CA ALA A 442 -9.30 -1.67 -20.45
C ALA A 442 -7.97 -0.89 -20.64
N ALA A 443 -6.90 -1.25 -19.93
CA ALA A 443 -5.56 -0.67 -20.18
C ALA A 443 -4.98 -1.13 -21.53
N PRO A 444 -4.55 -0.24 -22.43
CA PRO A 444 -3.78 -0.63 -23.61
C PRO A 444 -2.35 -1.05 -23.22
N LEU A 445 -1.69 -1.90 -24.02
CA LEU A 445 -0.30 -2.28 -23.78
C LEU A 445 0.66 -1.08 -23.71
N SER A 446 0.33 0.02 -24.40
CA SER A 446 1.10 1.27 -24.37
C SER A 446 1.18 1.92 -22.99
N ASP A 447 0.31 1.57 -22.04
CA ASP A 447 0.41 2.03 -20.65
C ASP A 447 1.67 1.51 -19.93
N MET A 448 2.30 0.46 -20.46
CA MET A 448 3.58 -0.02 -19.94
C MET A 448 4.79 0.81 -20.40
N ASN A 449 4.59 1.82 -21.26
CA ASN A 449 5.65 2.71 -21.71
C ASN A 449 6.09 3.64 -20.57
N PHE A 450 7.38 3.95 -20.52
CA PHE A 450 7.92 4.97 -19.61
C PHE A 450 9.17 5.61 -20.21
N THR A 451 9.78 6.57 -19.51
CA THR A 451 10.96 7.27 -20.06
C THR A 451 12.10 6.28 -20.29
N GLY A 452 12.50 6.10 -21.56
CA GLY A 452 13.55 5.16 -21.96
C GLY A 452 13.06 3.75 -22.30
N PHE A 453 11.75 3.48 -22.29
CA PHE A 453 11.18 2.20 -22.68
C PHE A 453 9.85 2.37 -23.44
N SER A 454 9.73 1.65 -24.55
CA SER A 454 8.48 1.52 -25.30
C SER A 454 8.17 0.06 -25.58
N VAL A 455 6.91 -0.31 -25.45
CA VAL A 455 6.36 -1.57 -25.93
C VAL A 455 6.54 -1.66 -27.45
N VAL A 456 6.95 -2.83 -27.90
CA VAL A 456 7.13 -3.22 -29.30
C VAL A 456 6.36 -4.51 -29.51
N THR A 457 5.30 -4.43 -30.29
CA THR A 457 4.56 -5.59 -30.82
C THR A 457 4.88 -5.78 -32.30
N ASN A 458 4.97 -7.03 -32.76
CA ASN A 458 5.09 -7.39 -34.16
C ASN A 458 4.37 -8.72 -34.47
N PRO A 459 3.13 -8.69 -34.98
CA PRO A 459 2.34 -9.91 -35.26
C PRO A 459 2.98 -10.85 -36.28
N LEU A 460 3.89 -10.37 -37.13
CA LEU A 460 4.65 -11.23 -38.06
C LEU A 460 5.47 -12.29 -37.31
N TYR A 461 5.86 -12.02 -36.06
CA TYR A 461 6.47 -13.00 -35.16
C TYR A 461 5.66 -14.29 -35.04
N ASN A 462 4.33 -14.19 -35.05
CA ASN A 462 3.44 -15.32 -34.86
C ASN A 462 3.32 -16.22 -36.09
N LEU A 463 3.70 -15.72 -37.27
CA LEU A 463 3.54 -16.40 -38.56
C LEU A 463 4.89 -16.80 -39.18
N ALA A 464 5.99 -16.22 -38.71
CA ALA A 464 7.31 -16.44 -39.27
C ALA A 464 7.81 -17.89 -39.03
N PRO A 465 8.36 -18.58 -40.05
CA PRO A 465 9.02 -19.88 -39.88
C PRO A 465 10.21 -19.82 -38.91
N ASN A 466 10.90 -18.67 -38.88
CA ASN A 466 11.96 -18.37 -37.92
C ASN A 466 11.66 -17.03 -37.21
N PRO A 467 10.95 -17.06 -36.07
CA PRO A 467 10.56 -15.84 -35.35
C PRO A 467 11.74 -14.97 -34.86
N LEU A 468 12.95 -15.54 -34.72
CA LEU A 468 14.14 -14.83 -34.27
C LEU A 468 14.68 -13.81 -35.28
N THR A 469 14.26 -13.88 -36.54
CA THR A 469 14.72 -12.96 -37.60
C THR A 469 13.74 -11.81 -37.86
N VAL A 470 12.63 -11.74 -37.12
CA VAL A 470 11.60 -10.71 -37.30
C VAL A 470 12.10 -9.37 -36.77
N ASN A 471 11.94 -8.31 -37.57
CA ASN A 471 12.38 -6.95 -37.26
C ASN A 471 11.23 -5.94 -37.43
N PRO A 472 10.95 -5.06 -36.43
CA PRO A 472 11.51 -5.09 -35.09
C PRO A 472 11.13 -6.37 -34.35
N TYR A 473 12.06 -6.94 -33.59
CA TYR A 473 11.77 -8.08 -32.73
C TYR A 473 10.84 -7.61 -31.60
N PRO A 474 9.70 -8.28 -31.36
CA PRO A 474 8.78 -7.86 -30.31
C PRO A 474 9.43 -7.98 -28.93
N ASN A 475 9.10 -7.05 -28.04
CA ASN A 475 9.52 -7.10 -26.63
C ASN A 475 8.35 -7.44 -25.69
N THR A 476 7.15 -7.65 -26.23
CA THR A 476 5.93 -7.88 -25.47
C THR A 476 5.19 -9.08 -26.04
N PHE A 477 4.80 -10.01 -25.17
CA PHE A 477 4.24 -11.30 -25.54
C PHE A 477 3.09 -11.72 -24.63
N PHE A 478 2.17 -12.53 -25.13
CA PHE A 478 1.28 -13.38 -24.32
C PHE A 478 1.66 -14.86 -24.54
N PHE A 479 1.15 -15.77 -23.72
CA PHE A 479 1.45 -17.20 -23.83
C PHE A 479 0.27 -17.99 -24.39
N ASN A 480 0.54 -18.89 -25.34
CA ASN A 480 -0.44 -19.83 -25.88
C ASN A 480 0.15 -21.25 -25.88
N GLU A 481 -0.36 -22.08 -24.97
CA GLU A 481 0.14 -23.43 -24.72
C GLU A 481 -0.02 -24.36 -25.93
N ALA A 482 -1.10 -24.19 -26.69
CA ALA A 482 -1.42 -25.03 -27.85
C ALA A 482 -0.35 -24.96 -28.95
N LEU A 483 0.51 -23.95 -28.90
CA LEU A 483 1.56 -23.71 -29.88
C LEU A 483 2.98 -23.86 -29.30
N SER A 484 3.12 -24.40 -28.09
CA SER A 484 4.42 -24.67 -27.45
C SER A 484 5.16 -25.87 -28.08
N GLY A 485 4.44 -26.83 -28.68
CA GLY A 485 5.06 -28.02 -29.26
C GLY A 485 5.89 -28.79 -28.23
N THR A 486 7.15 -29.08 -28.56
CA THR A 486 8.09 -29.78 -27.68
C THR A 486 8.90 -28.87 -26.75
N GLN A 487 8.73 -27.55 -26.86
CA GLN A 487 9.49 -26.57 -26.10
C GLN A 487 8.57 -25.47 -25.56
N PHE A 488 8.41 -25.42 -24.24
CA PHE A 488 7.63 -24.40 -23.54
C PHE A 488 7.80 -22.97 -24.10
N THR A 489 9.05 -22.56 -24.37
CA THR A 489 9.38 -21.21 -24.88
C THR A 489 8.78 -20.87 -26.25
N ARG A 490 8.34 -21.87 -27.03
CA ARG A 490 7.64 -21.63 -28.31
C ARG A 490 6.20 -21.19 -28.14
N GLY A 491 5.64 -21.20 -26.93
CA GLY A 491 4.27 -20.75 -26.65
C GLY A 491 4.08 -19.23 -26.68
N TYR A 492 5.15 -18.43 -26.61
CA TYR A 492 5.04 -16.97 -26.63
C TYR A 492 4.57 -16.42 -27.98
N ARG A 493 3.67 -15.43 -27.96
CA ARG A 493 3.10 -14.78 -29.15
C ARG A 493 3.10 -13.27 -28.98
N SER A 494 3.38 -12.53 -30.05
CA SER A 494 3.28 -11.08 -30.05
C SER A 494 1.81 -10.66 -30.13
N PRO A 495 1.38 -9.66 -29.34
CA PRO A 495 0.09 -8.99 -29.52
C PRO A 495 -0.04 -8.32 -30.90
N ALA A 496 -1.27 -7.94 -31.24
CA ALA A 496 -1.64 -7.36 -32.54
C ALA A 496 -1.04 -5.94 -32.76
N SER A 497 -1.07 -5.11 -31.72
CA SER A 497 -0.57 -3.73 -31.75
C SER A 497 -0.30 -3.21 -30.34
N ASN A 498 0.46 -2.13 -30.21
CA ASN A 498 0.68 -1.43 -28.93
C ASN A 498 -0.63 -0.89 -28.30
N GLY A 499 -1.68 -0.67 -29.09
CA GLY A 499 -2.99 -0.25 -28.61
C GLY A 499 -3.92 -1.41 -28.23
N SER A 500 -3.44 -2.67 -28.29
CA SER A 500 -4.24 -3.82 -27.86
C SER A 500 -4.57 -3.68 -26.39
N ILE A 501 -5.83 -3.89 -26.05
CA ILE A 501 -6.31 -3.84 -24.67
C ILE A 501 -5.85 -5.10 -23.94
N MET A 502 -5.28 -4.92 -22.74
CA MET A 502 -4.91 -6.00 -21.86
C MET A 502 -6.17 -6.65 -21.28
N THR A 503 -6.31 -7.96 -21.48
CA THR A 503 -7.42 -8.73 -20.90
C THR A 503 -7.19 -8.91 -19.39
N PRO A 504 -8.11 -8.48 -18.50
CA PRO A 504 -8.00 -8.75 -17.08
C PRO A 504 -7.86 -10.25 -16.80
N GLY A 505 -6.91 -10.63 -15.95
CA GLY A 505 -6.63 -12.02 -15.61
C GLY A 505 -5.63 -12.71 -16.54
N LEU A 506 -5.31 -12.11 -17.71
CA LEU A 506 -4.26 -12.58 -18.61
C LEU A 506 -2.92 -11.93 -18.26
N GLY A 507 -1.85 -12.72 -18.27
CA GLY A 507 -0.49 -12.21 -18.09
C GLY A 507 0.23 -12.00 -19.42
N TYR A 508 1.10 -10.99 -19.45
CA TYR A 508 1.93 -10.60 -20.57
C TYR A 508 3.40 -10.62 -20.15
N SER A 509 4.27 -11.21 -20.96
CA SER A 509 5.71 -11.17 -20.76
C SER A 509 6.31 -10.00 -21.51
N VAL A 510 7.01 -9.12 -20.79
CA VAL A 510 7.58 -7.89 -21.35
C VAL A 510 9.07 -7.82 -21.04
N TYR A 511 9.89 -7.64 -22.06
CA TYR A 511 11.33 -7.49 -21.94
C TYR A 511 11.69 -6.02 -21.70
N MET A 512 11.80 -5.65 -20.42
CA MET A 512 11.93 -4.26 -19.97
C MET A 512 13.00 -4.11 -18.87
N PRO A 513 13.56 -2.90 -18.68
CA PRO A 513 14.51 -2.66 -17.59
C PRO A 513 13.79 -2.55 -16.25
N ALA A 514 14.55 -2.63 -15.15
CA ALA A 514 14.03 -2.30 -13.83
C ALA A 514 13.76 -0.79 -13.66
N SER A 515 12.95 -0.45 -12.66
CA SER A 515 12.71 0.95 -12.30
C SER A 515 13.93 1.53 -11.56
N THR A 516 14.45 2.67 -12.03
CA THR A 516 15.56 3.42 -11.44
C THR A 516 15.12 4.72 -10.75
N GLY A 517 13.85 5.10 -10.87
CA GLY A 517 13.24 6.26 -10.23
C GLY A 517 11.78 6.43 -10.66
N SER A 518 11.15 7.55 -10.28
CA SER A 518 9.73 7.82 -10.55
C SER A 518 9.39 8.04 -12.02
N SER A 519 10.38 8.31 -12.88
CA SER A 519 10.21 8.48 -14.33
C SER A 519 10.32 7.18 -15.14
N SER A 520 10.68 6.07 -14.49
CA SER A 520 10.92 4.75 -15.10
C SER A 520 9.97 3.68 -14.54
N ILE A 521 8.68 4.01 -14.42
CA ILE A 521 7.67 3.16 -13.80
C ILE A 521 6.50 3.04 -14.78
N PRO A 522 6.12 1.82 -15.22
CA PRO A 522 4.87 1.57 -15.90
C PRO A 522 3.67 2.09 -15.11
N ASP A 523 2.73 2.75 -15.77
CA ASP A 523 1.51 3.27 -15.16
C ASP A 523 0.25 2.87 -15.93
N PHE A 524 -0.59 2.04 -15.32
CA PHE A 524 -1.86 1.59 -15.92
C PHE A 524 -2.96 2.61 -15.64
N ILE A 525 -3.69 3.03 -16.68
CA ILE A 525 -4.68 4.10 -16.58
C ILE A 525 -6.06 3.56 -16.92
N GLY A 526 -6.99 3.57 -15.95
CA GLY A 526 -8.33 3.07 -16.17
C GLY A 526 -9.18 3.03 -14.90
N THR A 527 -10.33 2.37 -14.97
CA THR A 527 -11.13 2.09 -13.77
C THR A 527 -10.58 0.86 -13.06
N LEU A 528 -10.56 0.82 -11.73
CA LEU A 528 -10.01 -0.32 -11.01
C LEU A 528 -10.82 -1.60 -11.27
N ASN A 529 -10.12 -2.69 -11.56
CA ASN A 529 -10.71 -4.01 -11.59
C ASN A 529 -11.17 -4.40 -10.16
N ASN A 530 -12.40 -4.86 -10.05
CA ASN A 530 -13.03 -5.21 -8.77
C ASN A 530 -14.14 -6.25 -8.98
N GLY A 531 -14.38 -7.09 -7.98
CA GLY A 531 -15.37 -8.17 -8.08
C GLY A 531 -14.87 -9.35 -8.92
N PRO A 532 -15.73 -10.32 -9.25
CA PRO A 532 -15.33 -11.53 -9.97
C PRO A 532 -14.76 -11.24 -11.38
N ILE A 533 -13.61 -11.81 -11.71
CA ILE A 533 -12.98 -11.71 -13.04
C ILE A 533 -12.61 -13.10 -13.51
N ASN A 534 -13.03 -13.45 -14.72
CA ASN A 534 -12.77 -14.75 -15.32
C ASN A 534 -11.50 -14.70 -16.18
N SER A 535 -10.65 -15.72 -16.07
CA SER A 535 -9.59 -15.97 -17.05
C SER A 535 -10.18 -16.41 -18.39
N GLU A 536 -9.34 -16.44 -19.42
CA GLU A 536 -9.60 -17.28 -20.59
C GLU A 536 -9.66 -18.78 -20.17
N PRO A 537 -10.34 -19.64 -20.93
CA PRO A 537 -10.41 -21.06 -20.63
C PRO A 537 -9.03 -21.73 -20.58
N LEU A 538 -8.76 -22.48 -19.52
CA LEU A 538 -7.51 -23.18 -19.31
C LEU A 538 -7.52 -24.53 -20.03
N THR A 539 -6.77 -24.64 -21.12
CA THR A 539 -6.66 -25.85 -21.94
C THR A 539 -5.40 -26.67 -21.64
N ASN A 540 -5.42 -27.95 -22.00
CA ASN A 540 -4.21 -28.77 -22.17
C ASN A 540 -4.32 -29.46 -23.53
N THR A 541 -3.56 -28.98 -24.51
CA THR A 541 -3.66 -29.42 -25.91
C THR A 541 -3.06 -30.82 -26.09
N ALA A 542 -3.89 -31.76 -26.52
CA ALA A 542 -3.48 -33.14 -26.79
C ALA A 542 -2.34 -33.21 -27.82
N GLY A 543 -1.37 -34.11 -27.61
CA GLY A 543 -0.25 -34.32 -28.53
C GLY A 543 0.84 -33.23 -28.50
N THR A 544 0.73 -32.25 -27.61
CA THR A 544 1.74 -31.19 -27.41
C THR A 544 2.48 -31.40 -26.09
N PRO A 545 3.73 -31.89 -26.08
CA PRO A 545 4.41 -32.29 -24.83
C PRO A 545 4.61 -31.18 -23.79
N SER A 546 4.70 -29.91 -24.23
CA SER A 546 4.84 -28.75 -23.33
C SER A 546 3.51 -28.00 -23.04
N ALA A 547 2.38 -28.62 -23.38
CA ALA A 547 1.04 -28.07 -23.18
C ALA A 547 0.63 -27.92 -21.70
N GLY A 548 -0.46 -27.19 -21.50
CA GLY A 548 -1.15 -27.04 -20.21
C GLY A 548 -0.73 -25.83 -19.38
N TRP A 549 0.35 -25.13 -19.72
CA TRP A 549 0.78 -23.94 -18.98
C TRP A 549 0.02 -22.68 -19.41
N HIS A 550 -0.50 -21.92 -18.45
CA HIS A 550 -1.21 -20.66 -18.73
C HIS A 550 -0.57 -19.50 -17.98
N LEU A 551 -0.21 -18.45 -18.71
CA LEU A 551 0.26 -17.20 -18.12
C LEU A 551 -0.94 -16.35 -17.72
N LEU A 552 -1.33 -16.49 -16.45
CA LEU A 552 -2.35 -15.65 -15.84
C LEU A 552 -1.72 -14.40 -15.23
N GLY A 553 -2.56 -13.47 -14.80
CA GLY A 553 -2.12 -12.23 -14.21
C GLY A 553 -3.05 -11.76 -13.12
N ASN A 554 -2.48 -11.26 -12.02
CA ASN A 554 -3.27 -10.67 -10.94
C ASN A 554 -4.01 -9.44 -11.48
N PRO A 555 -5.35 -9.49 -11.60
CA PRO A 555 -6.11 -8.41 -12.20
C PRO A 555 -6.44 -7.30 -11.20
N TYR A 556 -6.11 -7.43 -9.92
CA TYR A 556 -6.56 -6.51 -8.89
C TYR A 556 -5.49 -5.49 -8.48
N PRO A 557 -5.91 -4.30 -8.02
CA PRO A 557 -5.03 -3.30 -7.40
C PRO A 557 -4.66 -3.69 -5.95
N ALA A 558 -4.35 -4.96 -5.71
CA ALA A 558 -3.85 -5.51 -4.45
C ALA A 558 -3.18 -6.87 -4.72
N PRO A 559 -2.21 -7.30 -3.89
CA PRO A 559 -1.66 -8.65 -4.01
C PRO A 559 -2.73 -9.74 -3.86
N LEU A 560 -2.64 -10.79 -4.67
CA LEU A 560 -3.30 -12.06 -4.37
C LEU A 560 -2.49 -12.79 -3.30
N ASP A 561 -3.20 -13.43 -2.38
CA ASP A 561 -2.64 -14.35 -1.39
C ASP A 561 -3.03 -15.76 -1.79
N TRP A 562 -2.03 -16.57 -2.16
CA TRP A 562 -2.29 -17.90 -2.70
C TRP A 562 -2.79 -18.89 -1.64
N ASP A 563 -2.53 -18.65 -0.36
CA ASP A 563 -3.13 -19.44 0.71
C ASP A 563 -4.63 -19.16 0.80
N LEU A 564 -5.06 -17.90 0.62
CA LEU A 564 -6.49 -17.55 0.51
C LEU A 564 -7.13 -18.16 -0.74
N VAL A 565 -6.44 -18.17 -1.88
CA VAL A 565 -6.92 -18.85 -3.11
C VAL A 565 -7.20 -20.32 -2.82
N ARG A 566 -6.24 -21.05 -2.23
CA ARG A 566 -6.38 -22.47 -1.90
C ARG A 566 -7.46 -22.74 -0.86
N ALA A 567 -7.67 -21.82 0.09
CA ALA A 567 -8.66 -21.98 1.15
C ALA A 567 -10.12 -21.85 0.65
N ILE A 568 -10.36 -21.25 -0.53
CA ILE A 568 -11.69 -21.10 -1.10
C ILE A 568 -12.07 -22.39 -1.86
N PRO A 569 -13.14 -23.11 -1.45
CA PRO A 569 -13.55 -24.33 -2.13
C PRO A 569 -13.85 -24.10 -3.62
N GLY A 570 -13.17 -24.85 -4.49
CA GLY A 570 -13.35 -24.79 -5.95
C GLY A 570 -12.77 -23.55 -6.64
N ALA A 571 -12.03 -22.69 -5.92
CA ALA A 571 -11.34 -21.54 -6.54
C ALA A 571 -10.29 -21.96 -7.57
N ILE A 572 -9.53 -23.01 -7.25
CA ILE A 572 -8.66 -23.69 -8.21
C ILE A 572 -9.52 -24.72 -8.96
N PRO A 573 -9.74 -24.56 -10.28
CA PRO A 573 -10.66 -25.43 -11.00
C PRO A 573 -10.16 -26.87 -11.08
N ALA A 574 -11.09 -27.82 -11.13
CA ALA A 574 -10.75 -29.24 -11.22
C ALA A 574 -9.78 -29.55 -12.38
N GLY A 575 -8.73 -30.32 -12.07
CA GLY A 575 -7.68 -30.71 -13.02
C GLY A 575 -6.69 -29.60 -13.36
N VAL A 576 -6.67 -28.49 -12.61
CA VAL A 576 -5.56 -27.53 -12.55
C VAL A 576 -4.71 -27.86 -11.34
N GLU A 577 -3.40 -27.77 -11.47
CA GLU A 577 -2.44 -27.91 -10.37
C GLU A 577 -2.60 -26.73 -9.40
N ASP A 578 -2.47 -26.98 -8.10
CA ASP A 578 -2.60 -25.91 -7.12
C ASP A 578 -1.33 -25.05 -7.01
N GLY A 579 -0.22 -25.54 -7.53
CA GLY A 579 1.05 -24.83 -7.59
C GLY A 579 0.99 -23.61 -8.52
N VAL A 580 1.70 -22.56 -8.13
CA VAL A 580 1.86 -21.33 -8.92
C VAL A 580 3.34 -21.00 -9.11
N SER A 581 3.70 -20.45 -10.27
CA SER A 581 5.07 -20.05 -10.59
C SER A 581 5.16 -18.60 -11.08
N VAL A 582 6.03 -17.80 -10.46
CA VAL A 582 6.25 -16.39 -10.75
C VAL A 582 7.67 -16.19 -11.28
N PHE A 583 7.82 -15.54 -12.43
CA PHE A 583 9.15 -15.33 -13.02
C PHE A 583 9.94 -14.24 -12.27
N GLN A 584 11.17 -14.57 -11.89
CA GLN A 584 12.17 -13.66 -11.34
C GLN A 584 13.31 -13.51 -12.33
N THR A 585 13.56 -12.29 -12.77
CA THR A 585 14.65 -12.00 -13.72
C THR A 585 16.02 -12.13 -13.07
N ALA A 586 17.01 -12.55 -13.86
CA ALA A 586 18.44 -12.46 -13.55
C ALA A 586 19.21 -11.59 -14.56
N GLY A 587 18.48 -10.78 -15.35
CA GLY A 587 19.06 -9.89 -16.35
C GLY A 587 19.30 -10.53 -17.72
N GLY A 588 19.25 -9.71 -18.75
CA GLY A 588 19.19 -10.16 -20.14
C GLY A 588 18.06 -11.16 -20.34
N LEU A 589 18.35 -12.22 -21.08
CA LEU A 589 17.42 -13.33 -21.23
C LEU A 589 17.31 -14.19 -19.97
N ALA A 590 18.14 -14.07 -18.94
CA ALA A 590 18.16 -15.00 -17.80
C ALA A 590 17.08 -14.72 -16.75
N GLY A 591 16.69 -15.77 -16.01
CA GLY A 591 15.81 -15.70 -14.84
C GLY A 591 15.26 -17.07 -14.43
N THR A 592 14.74 -17.18 -13.21
CA THR A 592 14.19 -18.44 -12.64
C THR A 592 12.71 -18.25 -12.31
N TYR A 593 12.01 -19.35 -12.03
CA TYR A 593 10.63 -19.28 -11.52
C TYR A 593 10.64 -19.52 -10.01
N LEU A 594 10.04 -18.58 -9.29
CA LEU A 594 9.69 -18.73 -7.89
C LEU A 594 8.39 -19.52 -7.82
N THR A 595 8.39 -20.67 -7.15
CA THR A 595 7.21 -21.54 -7.08
C THR A 595 6.60 -21.48 -5.68
N TYR A 596 5.29 -21.67 -5.60
CA TYR A 596 4.56 -21.80 -4.35
C TYR A 596 3.51 -22.90 -4.46
N ASN A 597 3.45 -23.78 -3.46
CA ASN A 597 2.31 -24.66 -3.27
C ASN A 597 2.18 -25.00 -1.78
N ASN A 598 0.95 -24.94 -1.28
CA ASN A 598 0.60 -25.43 0.05
C ASN A 598 1.55 -24.95 1.18
N GLY A 599 1.87 -23.66 1.24
CA GLY A 599 2.79 -23.13 2.25
C GLY A 599 4.29 -23.37 1.98
N VAL A 600 4.67 -24.02 0.88
CA VAL A 600 6.06 -24.38 0.54
C VAL A 600 6.48 -23.71 -0.76
N GLY A 601 7.76 -23.37 -0.87
CA GLY A 601 8.36 -22.86 -2.11
C GLY A 601 9.25 -21.64 -1.90
N SER A 602 9.67 -21.05 -3.02
CA SER A 602 10.58 -19.90 -3.10
C SER A 602 9.86 -18.57 -3.34
N LEU A 603 8.56 -18.57 -3.67
CA LEU A 603 7.75 -17.36 -3.69
C LEU A 603 7.42 -16.93 -2.25
N PRO A 604 7.87 -15.75 -1.79
CA PRO A 604 7.63 -15.30 -0.41
C PRO A 604 6.15 -15.18 -0.09
N ASP A 605 5.73 -15.87 0.99
CA ASP A 605 4.38 -15.83 1.56
C ASP A 605 3.23 -16.11 0.57
N GLY A 606 3.53 -16.71 -0.60
CA GLY A 606 2.52 -16.96 -1.64
C GLY A 606 1.91 -15.69 -2.23
N LEU A 607 2.55 -14.53 -2.07
CA LEU A 607 2.01 -13.25 -2.51
C LEU A 607 2.34 -12.97 -3.98
N ILE A 608 1.30 -12.70 -4.77
CA ILE A 608 1.41 -12.29 -6.17
C ILE A 608 0.99 -10.84 -6.27
N ALA A 609 1.95 -9.93 -6.50
CA ALA A 609 1.73 -8.49 -6.44
C ALA A 609 0.67 -8.00 -7.45
N SER A 610 0.11 -6.82 -7.20
CA SER A 610 -0.81 -6.13 -8.12
C SER A 610 -0.23 -6.08 -9.54
N GLY A 611 -1.00 -6.54 -10.53
CA GLY A 611 -0.58 -6.58 -11.93
C GLY A 611 0.62 -7.50 -12.22
N GLN A 612 0.96 -8.44 -11.34
CA GLN A 612 2.01 -9.43 -11.60
C GLN A 612 1.46 -10.66 -12.33
N GLY A 613 2.18 -11.11 -13.37
CA GLY A 613 1.89 -12.33 -14.09
C GLY A 613 2.49 -13.57 -13.41
N PHE A 614 1.80 -14.70 -13.55
CA PHE A 614 2.17 -15.99 -12.97
C PHE A 614 1.67 -17.15 -13.83
N PHE A 615 2.36 -18.27 -13.77
CA PHE A 615 1.98 -19.50 -14.44
C PHE A 615 1.18 -20.43 -13.52
N VAL A 616 0.13 -21.02 -14.08
CA VAL A 616 -0.57 -22.20 -13.55
C VAL A 616 -0.54 -23.30 -14.60
N ARG A 617 -0.79 -24.55 -14.20
CA ARG A 617 -0.77 -25.70 -15.10
C ARG A 617 -2.09 -26.47 -15.09
N LYS A 618 -2.69 -26.63 -16.27
CA LYS A 618 -3.80 -27.55 -16.53
C LYS A 618 -3.25 -28.94 -16.80
N LEU A 619 -3.67 -29.92 -16.01
CA LEU A 619 -3.19 -31.31 -16.08
C LEU A 619 -4.02 -32.17 -17.04
N ILE A 620 -5.34 -32.00 -17.02
CA ILE A 620 -6.27 -32.90 -17.73
C ILE A 620 -6.57 -32.37 -19.13
N VAL A 621 -6.29 -33.20 -20.15
CA VAL A 621 -6.69 -32.96 -21.56
C VAL A 621 -8.20 -33.09 -21.72
N GLY A 622 -8.80 -32.25 -22.58
CA GLY A 622 -10.22 -32.38 -22.97
C GLY A 622 -11.23 -31.64 -22.07
N SER A 623 -10.75 -30.86 -21.09
CA SER A 623 -11.57 -29.92 -20.32
C SER A 623 -10.97 -28.51 -20.36
N SER A 624 -11.83 -27.49 -20.38
CA SER A 624 -11.43 -26.08 -20.48
C SER A 624 -12.06 -25.23 -19.38
N PRO A 625 -11.75 -25.49 -18.10
CA PRO A 625 -12.30 -24.69 -17.00
C PRO A 625 -11.80 -23.25 -17.05
N VAL A 626 -12.49 -22.35 -16.35
CA VAL A 626 -12.10 -20.95 -16.17
C VAL A 626 -11.63 -20.75 -14.74
N PHE A 627 -10.50 -20.05 -14.56
CA PHE A 627 -10.08 -19.58 -13.24
C PHE A 627 -10.81 -18.28 -12.93
N GLN A 628 -11.58 -18.26 -11.85
CA GLN A 628 -12.32 -17.06 -11.43
C GLN A 628 -11.59 -16.36 -10.29
N PHE A 629 -10.98 -15.22 -10.59
CA PHE A 629 -10.47 -14.30 -9.60
C PHE A 629 -11.63 -13.70 -8.79
N THR A 630 -11.46 -13.57 -7.48
CA THR A 630 -12.43 -12.89 -6.61
C THR A 630 -11.73 -12.00 -5.58
N ASN A 631 -12.46 -11.04 -5.02
CA ASN A 631 -11.91 -10.16 -3.98
C ASN A 631 -11.47 -10.89 -2.71
N ALA A 632 -12.04 -12.07 -2.42
CA ALA A 632 -11.71 -12.87 -1.25
C ALA A 632 -10.28 -13.46 -1.30
N MET A 633 -9.68 -13.48 -2.49
CA MET A 633 -8.32 -13.97 -2.73
C MET A 633 -7.23 -12.93 -2.44
N ARG A 634 -7.61 -11.69 -2.10
CA ARG A 634 -6.69 -10.56 -2.00
C ARG A 634 -6.18 -10.37 -0.58
N ALA A 635 -4.93 -9.96 -0.44
CA ALA A 635 -4.42 -9.43 0.83
C ALA A 635 -5.25 -8.18 1.22
N THR A 636 -5.70 -8.14 2.47
CA THR A 636 -6.53 -7.04 3.01
C THR A 636 -5.77 -6.13 3.98
N ALA A 637 -4.56 -6.53 4.38
CA ALA A 637 -3.66 -5.73 5.20
C ALA A 637 -2.41 -5.37 4.39
N TYR A 638 -1.82 -4.22 4.72
CA TYR A 638 -0.51 -3.88 4.20
C TYR A 638 0.54 -4.73 4.90
N ALA A 639 1.08 -5.73 4.20
CA ALA A 639 2.21 -6.49 4.71
C ALA A 639 3.45 -5.57 4.73
N ASP A 640 4.08 -5.43 5.90
CA ASP A 640 5.44 -4.91 5.97
C ASP A 640 6.34 -5.86 5.16
N PRO A 641 7.23 -5.39 4.28
CA PRO A 641 8.19 -6.25 3.59
C PRO A 641 9.05 -7.13 4.53
N ALA A 642 9.06 -6.86 5.85
CA ALA A 642 9.70 -7.69 6.88
C ALA A 642 8.75 -8.69 7.60
N HIS A 643 7.43 -8.65 7.38
CA HIS A 643 6.48 -9.58 8.00
C HIS A 643 6.34 -10.85 7.16
N TYR A 644 7.27 -11.78 7.39
CA TYR A 644 7.11 -13.19 7.02
C TYR A 644 5.89 -13.79 7.75
N ARG A 645 5.29 -14.86 7.20
CA ARG A 645 4.17 -15.63 7.81
C ARG A 645 4.09 -15.53 9.34
N THR A 646 2.91 -15.19 9.84
CA THR A 646 2.62 -15.06 11.28
C THR A 646 2.62 -16.39 12.05
N ALA A 647 2.60 -17.54 11.34
CA ALA A 647 2.74 -18.86 11.92
C ALA A 647 3.91 -19.63 11.28
N PRO A 648 4.87 -20.15 12.06
CA PRO A 648 5.93 -21.00 11.54
C PRO A 648 5.34 -22.31 11.01
N ASP A 649 5.75 -22.72 9.80
CA ASP A 649 5.45 -24.03 9.27
C ASP A 649 6.18 -25.10 10.11
N SER A 650 5.41 -26.04 10.68
CA SER A 650 5.92 -27.09 11.56
C SER A 650 6.24 -28.40 10.82
N ARG A 651 5.90 -28.48 9.53
CA ARG A 651 6.13 -29.70 8.74
C ARG A 651 7.63 -29.91 8.48
N PRO A 652 8.10 -31.16 8.49
CA PRO A 652 9.42 -31.52 7.96
C PRO A 652 9.60 -31.01 6.53
N LEU A 653 10.71 -30.29 6.28
CA LEU A 653 11.02 -29.69 4.99
C LEU A 653 12.52 -29.71 4.72
N LEU A 654 12.88 -30.21 3.53
CA LEU A 654 14.21 -30.19 2.94
C LEU A 654 14.19 -29.29 1.70
N THR A 655 15.10 -28.32 1.64
CA THR A 655 15.33 -27.53 0.42
C THR A 655 16.72 -27.85 -0.13
N LEU A 656 16.76 -28.26 -1.39
CA LEU A 656 18.00 -28.44 -2.15
C LEU A 656 18.19 -27.25 -3.09
N ALA A 657 19.43 -26.77 -3.17
CA ALA A 657 19.84 -25.67 -4.03
C ALA A 657 20.94 -26.12 -4.99
N LEU A 658 20.76 -25.75 -6.26
CA LEU A 658 21.75 -25.91 -7.33
C LEU A 658 22.23 -24.54 -7.77
N THR A 659 23.52 -24.26 -7.54
CA THR A 659 24.14 -22.98 -7.91
C THR A 659 25.14 -23.21 -9.05
N ASN A 660 25.05 -22.40 -10.10
CA ASN A 660 26.15 -22.25 -11.05
C ASN A 660 27.22 -21.36 -10.41
N LEU A 661 28.42 -21.89 -10.17
CA LEU A 661 29.49 -21.16 -9.46
C LEU A 661 30.14 -20.07 -10.30
N ILE A 662 29.88 -20.01 -11.61
CA ILE A 662 30.44 -18.99 -12.49
C ILE A 662 29.68 -17.66 -12.36
N ASP A 663 28.35 -17.70 -12.35
CA ASP A 663 27.49 -16.50 -12.34
C ASP A 663 26.67 -16.35 -11.05
N GLY A 664 26.72 -17.34 -10.15
CA GLY A 664 26.02 -17.33 -8.86
C GLY A 664 24.52 -17.58 -8.96
N VAL A 665 23.99 -17.87 -10.15
CA VAL A 665 22.56 -18.11 -10.33
C VAL A 665 22.18 -19.44 -9.69
N THR A 666 21.12 -19.41 -8.87
CA THR A 666 20.67 -20.55 -8.08
C THR A 666 19.23 -20.93 -8.44
N ASP A 667 18.97 -22.23 -8.47
CA ASP A 667 17.63 -22.81 -8.55
C ASP A 667 17.40 -23.80 -7.41
N GLU A 668 16.16 -23.93 -6.94
CA GLU A 668 15.82 -24.75 -5.77
C GLU A 668 14.72 -25.77 -6.08
N THR A 669 14.72 -26.87 -5.33
CA THR A 669 13.59 -27.82 -5.23
C THR A 669 13.31 -28.13 -3.76
N PHE A 670 12.05 -28.39 -3.44
CA PHE A 670 11.56 -28.56 -2.08
C PHE A 670 10.96 -29.95 -1.90
N VAL A 671 11.27 -30.61 -0.77
CA VAL A 671 10.68 -31.89 -0.37
C VAL A 671 10.12 -31.74 1.03
N TYR A 672 8.81 -31.93 1.20
CA TYR A 672 8.14 -31.69 2.48
C TYR A 672 7.14 -32.80 2.83
N ALA A 673 6.84 -32.90 4.12
CA ALA A 673 5.88 -33.87 4.65
C ALA A 673 4.47 -33.27 4.72
N GLU A 674 3.49 -33.97 4.15
CA GLU A 674 2.08 -33.59 4.19
C GLU A 674 1.21 -34.84 4.36
N ALA A 675 0.22 -34.75 5.26
CA ALA A 675 -0.70 -35.85 5.48
C ALA A 675 -1.58 -36.06 4.23
N GLY A 676 -1.63 -37.30 3.73
CA GLY A 676 -2.40 -37.67 2.54
C GLY A 676 -1.65 -37.56 1.22
N ALA A 677 -0.42 -37.01 1.20
CA ALA A 677 0.44 -37.04 0.03
C ALA A 677 1.01 -38.45 -0.22
N THR A 678 1.32 -38.76 -1.48
CA THR A 678 1.86 -40.06 -1.90
C THR A 678 3.21 -39.90 -2.61
N LEU A 679 3.71 -40.98 -3.23
CA LEU A 679 4.89 -40.92 -4.11
C LEU A 679 4.54 -40.57 -5.56
N ALA A 680 3.26 -40.67 -5.92
CA ALA A 680 2.77 -40.33 -7.25
C ALA A 680 2.59 -38.82 -7.37
N TYR A 681 2.62 -38.30 -8.60
CA TYR A 681 2.40 -36.88 -8.84
C TYR A 681 0.94 -36.47 -8.54
N GLU A 682 0.77 -35.56 -7.59
CA GLU A 682 -0.51 -35.04 -7.12
C GLU A 682 -0.49 -33.52 -7.08
N GLY A 683 -1.18 -32.87 -8.03
CA GLY A 683 -1.15 -31.39 -8.15
C GLY A 683 -1.67 -30.61 -6.93
N HIS A 684 -2.27 -31.28 -5.94
CA HIS A 684 -2.64 -30.67 -4.66
C HIS A 684 -1.45 -30.51 -3.70
N PHE A 685 -0.49 -31.43 -3.76
CA PHE A 685 0.67 -31.50 -2.85
C PHE A 685 1.99 -31.15 -3.56
N ASP A 686 2.10 -31.50 -4.84
CA ASP A 686 3.27 -31.27 -5.68
C ASP A 686 3.11 -30.00 -6.51
N ALA A 687 4.24 -29.45 -6.96
CA ALA A 687 4.26 -28.41 -7.98
C ALA A 687 5.24 -28.76 -9.09
N ALA A 688 4.77 -28.71 -10.34
CA ALA A 688 5.60 -28.98 -11.49
C ALA A 688 6.63 -27.87 -11.71
N LYS A 689 7.83 -28.25 -12.13
CA LYS A 689 8.87 -27.32 -12.52
C LYS A 689 8.54 -26.74 -13.89
N VAL A 690 8.43 -25.42 -13.99
CA VAL A 690 8.32 -24.75 -15.30
C VAL A 690 9.64 -25.00 -16.05
N SER A 691 9.56 -25.79 -17.12
CA SER A 691 10.73 -26.31 -17.85
C SER A 691 11.58 -25.23 -18.54
N ARG A 692 12.92 -25.45 -18.52
CA ARG A 692 14.05 -24.63 -19.01
C ARG A 692 13.90 -23.12 -18.85
N SER A 693 14.44 -22.64 -17.73
CA SER A 693 14.95 -21.28 -17.60
C SER A 693 15.83 -20.91 -18.80
N LEU A 694 15.71 -19.66 -19.25
CA LEU A 694 16.43 -19.09 -20.37
C LEU A 694 17.95 -19.02 -20.12
N ALA A 695 18.72 -19.40 -21.14
CA ALA A 695 20.17 -19.26 -21.45
C ALA A 695 21.26 -19.43 -20.36
N LYS A 696 20.98 -19.30 -19.06
CA LYS A 696 22.01 -19.24 -18.01
C LYS A 696 21.67 -19.95 -16.70
N ALA A 697 20.42 -19.94 -16.23
CA ALA A 697 20.13 -20.57 -14.94
C ALA A 697 20.16 -22.10 -15.06
N PRO A 698 20.74 -22.80 -14.07
CA PRO A 698 20.57 -24.24 -13.97
C PRO A 698 19.12 -24.57 -13.58
N THR A 699 18.72 -25.83 -13.72
CA THR A 699 17.42 -26.33 -13.28
C THR A 699 17.62 -27.54 -12.39
N LEU A 700 17.01 -27.51 -11.21
CA LEU A 700 16.96 -28.61 -10.24
C LEU A 700 15.52 -29.02 -10.00
N ALA A 701 15.26 -30.32 -10.08
CA ALA A 701 13.95 -30.90 -9.81
C ALA A 701 14.05 -32.30 -9.20
N VAL A 702 13.06 -32.66 -8.38
CA VAL A 702 12.78 -34.06 -8.05
C VAL A 702 12.00 -34.67 -9.22
N VAL A 703 12.28 -35.91 -9.58
CA VAL A 703 11.55 -36.61 -10.66
C VAL A 703 10.57 -37.62 -10.07
N ALA A 704 9.29 -37.43 -10.35
CA ALA A 704 8.22 -38.36 -9.99
C ALA A 704 7.26 -38.54 -11.20
N ASP A 705 6.91 -39.78 -11.54
CA ASP A 705 6.04 -40.11 -12.69
C ASP A 705 6.43 -39.43 -14.02
N GLY A 706 7.74 -39.26 -14.24
CA GLY A 706 8.29 -38.57 -15.42
C GLY A 706 8.07 -37.05 -15.44
N GLN A 707 7.53 -36.46 -14.37
CA GLN A 707 7.44 -35.02 -14.17
C GLN A 707 8.66 -34.52 -13.39
N ASP A 708 9.12 -33.32 -13.74
CA ASP A 708 10.09 -32.57 -12.96
C ASP A 708 9.32 -31.71 -11.95
N LEU A 709 9.63 -31.84 -10.66
CA LEU A 709 8.94 -31.17 -9.56
C LEU A 709 9.81 -30.07 -8.94
N ALA A 710 9.23 -28.87 -8.84
CA ALA A 710 9.76 -27.79 -8.02
C ALA A 710 9.48 -28.02 -6.53
N ILE A 711 8.31 -28.58 -6.22
CA ILE A 711 7.88 -28.94 -4.87
C ILE A 711 7.37 -30.37 -4.93
N CYS A 712 7.88 -31.22 -4.04
CA CYS A 712 7.48 -32.61 -3.88
C CYS A 712 6.90 -32.79 -2.46
N GLY A 713 5.61 -33.08 -2.40
CA GLY A 713 4.92 -33.45 -1.17
C GLY A 713 5.01 -34.96 -0.96
N LEU A 714 5.32 -35.38 0.25
CA LEU A 714 5.42 -36.80 0.61
C LEU A 714 4.62 -37.07 1.88
N ALA A 715 4.15 -38.31 2.02
CA ALA A 715 3.56 -38.76 3.29
C ALA A 715 4.54 -38.52 4.46
N PRO A 716 4.08 -38.19 5.67
CA PRO A 716 4.96 -37.94 6.81
C PRO A 716 5.92 -39.09 7.12
N GLU A 717 5.48 -40.33 6.87
CA GLU A 717 6.27 -41.55 7.05
C GLU A 717 7.47 -41.63 6.09
N ALA A 718 7.41 -40.96 4.93
CA ALA A 718 8.53 -40.91 3.98
C ALA A 718 9.67 -40.01 4.46
N LEU A 719 9.36 -38.99 5.27
CA LEU A 719 10.32 -38.08 5.90
C LEU A 719 10.54 -38.38 7.39
N ALA A 720 9.97 -39.47 7.88
CA ALA A 720 10.24 -40.11 9.16
C ALA A 720 10.17 -41.65 9.03
N PRO A 721 10.94 -42.26 8.12
CA PRO A 721 10.86 -43.69 7.85
C PRO A 721 11.23 -44.53 9.07
N GLU A 722 10.64 -45.73 9.16
CA GLU A 722 11.04 -46.73 10.15
C GLU A 722 12.54 -46.99 10.10
N ALA A 723 13.13 -47.35 11.24
CA ALA A 723 14.57 -47.53 11.38
C ALA A 723 15.10 -48.54 10.34
N GLY A 724 15.94 -48.07 9.42
CA GLY A 724 16.55 -48.89 8.36
C GLY A 724 15.86 -48.80 6.99
N ALA A 725 14.63 -48.30 6.91
CA ALA A 725 13.96 -48.03 5.64
C ALA A 725 14.52 -46.75 4.99
N GLY A 726 14.68 -46.74 3.67
CA GLY A 726 15.17 -45.58 2.92
C GLY A 726 14.42 -45.38 1.62
N LEU A 727 14.16 -44.11 1.28
CA LEU A 727 13.48 -43.67 0.06
C LEU A 727 14.49 -42.97 -0.85
N ASP A 728 14.61 -43.42 -2.09
CA ASP A 728 15.45 -42.80 -3.11
C ASP A 728 14.59 -41.91 -4.02
N LEU A 729 14.90 -40.62 -4.06
CA LEU A 729 14.29 -39.63 -4.95
C LEU A 729 15.30 -39.27 -6.05
N PRO A 730 15.03 -39.61 -7.32
CA PRO A 730 15.86 -39.18 -8.43
C PRO A 730 15.79 -37.66 -8.59
N LEU A 731 16.95 -37.03 -8.78
CA LEU A 731 17.07 -35.61 -9.04
C LEU A 731 17.47 -35.40 -10.50
N ARG A 732 16.74 -34.53 -11.17
CA ARG A 732 17.14 -33.99 -12.47
C ARG A 732 17.89 -32.69 -12.23
N VAL A 733 19.10 -32.66 -12.78
CA VAL A 733 19.89 -31.46 -12.94
C VAL A 733 19.99 -31.19 -14.43
N LEU A 734 19.65 -29.97 -14.85
CA LEU A 734 19.90 -29.50 -16.21
C LEU A 734 20.74 -28.23 -16.13
N THR A 735 21.73 -28.12 -16.99
CA THR A 735 22.57 -26.93 -17.10
C THR A 735 22.39 -26.35 -18.49
N ASN A 736 22.45 -25.02 -18.62
CA ASN A 736 22.38 -24.34 -19.92
C ASN A 736 23.77 -23.83 -20.37
N VAL A 737 24.73 -23.80 -19.45
CA VAL A 737 26.10 -23.35 -19.65
C VAL A 737 27.02 -24.42 -19.08
N ALA A 738 28.08 -24.77 -19.81
CA ALA A 738 29.12 -25.65 -19.30
C ALA A 738 29.86 -24.94 -18.14
N GLY A 739 30.12 -25.66 -17.07
CA GLY A 739 30.81 -25.09 -15.91
C GLY A 739 30.61 -25.91 -14.64
N VAL A 740 31.28 -25.45 -13.59
CA VAL A 740 31.24 -26.07 -12.26
C VAL A 740 29.96 -25.65 -11.54
N HIS A 741 29.17 -26.64 -11.12
CA HIS A 741 27.95 -26.46 -10.37
C HIS A 741 28.10 -27.02 -8.96
N GLU A 742 27.33 -26.47 -8.02
CA GLU A 742 27.25 -26.94 -6.65
C GLU A 742 25.82 -27.35 -6.30
N LEU A 743 25.65 -28.56 -5.78
CA LEU A 743 24.39 -29.07 -5.21
C LEU A 743 24.55 -29.28 -3.70
N ARG A 744 23.67 -28.64 -2.92
CA ARG A 744 23.66 -28.69 -1.45
C ARG A 744 22.24 -28.61 -0.88
N ALA A 745 22.08 -28.91 0.41
CA ALA A 745 20.88 -28.53 1.14
C ALA A 745 21.01 -27.06 1.60
N SER A 746 20.09 -26.18 1.17
CA SER A 746 20.06 -24.78 1.63
C SER A 746 19.28 -24.63 2.94
N SER A 747 18.36 -25.54 3.23
CA SER A 747 17.53 -25.51 4.43
C SER A 747 17.08 -26.92 4.85
N LEU A 748 17.17 -27.21 6.16
CA LEU A 748 16.68 -28.43 6.81
C LEU A 748 15.79 -28.00 8.00
N ARG A 749 14.46 -28.00 7.83
CA ARG A 749 13.51 -27.54 8.85
C ARG A 749 12.67 -28.69 9.39
N ASN A 750 12.48 -28.73 10.72
CA ASN A 750 11.61 -29.67 11.43
C ASN A 750 11.83 -31.17 11.09
N LEU A 751 12.99 -31.54 10.55
CA LEU A 751 13.31 -32.94 10.25
C LEU A 751 13.78 -33.66 11.53
N PRO A 752 13.45 -34.95 11.73
CA PRO A 752 13.94 -35.72 12.87
C PRO A 752 15.47 -35.64 12.98
N ALA A 753 16.01 -35.42 14.18
CA ALA A 753 17.42 -35.07 14.36
C ALA A 753 18.39 -36.11 13.78
N ASN A 754 18.03 -37.39 13.85
CA ASN A 754 18.87 -38.53 13.42
C ASN A 754 18.48 -39.10 12.05
N LEU A 755 17.59 -38.43 11.30
CA LEU A 755 17.21 -38.90 9.97
C LEU A 755 18.40 -38.83 9.00
N PRO A 756 18.91 -39.97 8.49
CA PRO A 756 19.99 -39.97 7.50
C PRO A 756 19.52 -39.31 6.19
N LEU A 757 20.36 -38.43 5.62
CA LEU A 757 20.08 -37.75 4.36
C LEU A 757 21.31 -37.85 3.46
N TRP A 758 21.24 -38.68 2.41
CA TRP A 758 22.37 -38.93 1.53
C TRP A 758 22.13 -38.30 0.16
N LEU A 759 23.14 -37.62 -0.38
CA LEU A 759 23.14 -37.17 -1.77
C LEU A 759 24.22 -37.93 -2.53
N THR A 760 23.81 -38.67 -3.56
CA THR A 760 24.69 -39.51 -4.38
C THR A 760 24.78 -38.98 -5.79
N ASP A 761 26.00 -38.89 -6.31
CA ASP A 761 26.30 -38.67 -7.73
C ASP A 761 26.64 -40.01 -8.38
N ALA A 762 25.77 -40.50 -9.26
CA ALA A 762 25.95 -41.79 -9.95
C ALA A 762 27.11 -41.79 -10.96
N GLN A 763 27.53 -40.62 -11.45
CA GLN A 763 28.64 -40.52 -12.39
C GLN A 763 29.99 -40.72 -11.69
N THR A 764 30.16 -40.12 -10.51
CA THR A 764 31.43 -40.19 -9.76
C THR A 764 31.41 -41.28 -8.68
N GLY A 765 30.24 -41.83 -8.35
CA GLY A 765 30.04 -42.72 -7.20
C GLY A 765 30.13 -42.01 -5.85
N ARG A 766 30.27 -40.67 -5.82
CA ARG A 766 30.44 -39.89 -4.59
C ARG A 766 29.10 -39.74 -3.87
N THR A 767 29.07 -40.15 -2.61
CA THR A 767 27.93 -39.96 -1.70
C THR A 767 28.33 -39.10 -0.51
N ILE A 768 27.58 -38.04 -0.24
CA ILE A 768 27.73 -37.16 0.93
C ILE A 768 26.52 -37.26 1.86
N ASP A 769 26.73 -36.93 3.14
CA ASP A 769 25.68 -36.76 4.13
C ASP A 769 25.30 -35.26 4.21
N LEU A 770 24.05 -34.93 3.89
CA LEU A 770 23.55 -33.55 3.87
C LEU A 770 23.42 -32.92 5.27
N ARG A 771 23.49 -33.72 6.34
CA ARG A 771 23.50 -33.22 7.73
C ARG A 771 24.85 -32.68 8.17
N GLN A 772 25.93 -33.03 7.46
CA GLN A 772 27.27 -32.55 7.81
C GLN A 772 27.38 -31.05 7.52
N PRO A 773 28.04 -30.27 8.40
CA PRO A 773 28.31 -28.86 8.14
C PRO A 773 29.02 -28.68 6.80
N ASN A 774 28.54 -27.75 5.97
CA ASN A 774 29.09 -27.43 4.63
C ASN A 774 29.07 -28.61 3.62
N ALA A 775 28.20 -29.60 3.81
CA ALA A 775 28.00 -30.70 2.87
C ALA A 775 27.56 -30.18 1.50
N ARG A 776 28.35 -30.47 0.46
CA ARG A 776 28.09 -30.07 -0.92
C ARG A 776 28.76 -31.01 -1.92
N LEU A 777 28.10 -31.21 -3.06
CA LEU A 777 28.66 -31.86 -4.24
C LEU A 777 29.00 -30.81 -5.27
N THR A 778 30.25 -30.80 -5.71
CA THR A 778 30.73 -29.96 -6.81
C THR A 778 30.95 -30.85 -8.03
N PHE A 779 30.42 -30.46 -9.19
CA PHE A 779 30.48 -31.26 -10.40
C PHE A 779 30.41 -30.42 -11.68
N ASP A 780 30.95 -30.96 -12.76
CA ASP A 780 30.73 -30.47 -14.12
C ASP A 780 29.55 -31.22 -14.76
N GLN A 781 28.73 -30.52 -15.54
CA GLN A 781 27.67 -31.15 -16.34
C GLN A 781 27.52 -30.47 -17.71
N SER A 782 27.43 -31.30 -18.75
CA SER A 782 27.14 -30.85 -20.12
C SER A 782 25.70 -30.33 -20.24
N PRO A 783 25.47 -29.23 -20.98
CA PRO A 783 24.13 -28.75 -21.32
C PRO A 783 23.24 -29.74 -22.09
N ASP A 784 23.86 -30.78 -22.68
CA ASP A 784 23.16 -31.82 -23.43
C ASP A 784 22.71 -33.00 -22.55
N PHE A 785 23.12 -33.04 -21.28
CA PHE A 785 22.69 -34.09 -20.36
C PHE A 785 21.25 -33.85 -19.90
N ALA A 786 20.37 -34.81 -20.19
CA ALA A 786 18.96 -34.77 -19.85
C ALA A 786 18.50 -36.00 -19.02
N GLY A 787 19.43 -36.67 -18.33
CA GLY A 787 19.12 -37.81 -17.46
C GLY A 787 18.96 -37.44 -15.98
N THR A 788 18.78 -38.45 -15.13
CA THR A 788 18.88 -38.35 -13.67
C THR A 788 20.27 -38.83 -13.24
N ARG A 789 21.13 -37.90 -12.80
CA ARG A 789 22.50 -38.21 -12.33
C ARG A 789 22.59 -38.32 -10.81
N PHE A 790 21.74 -37.56 -10.12
CA PHE A 790 21.81 -37.42 -8.67
C PHE A 790 20.62 -38.11 -8.02
N THR A 791 20.84 -38.66 -6.83
CA THR A 791 19.78 -39.27 -6.02
C THR A 791 19.86 -38.71 -4.61
N LEU A 792 18.73 -38.18 -4.14
CA LEU A 792 18.51 -37.87 -2.73
C LEU A 792 17.93 -39.11 -2.05
N ARG A 793 18.64 -39.67 -1.09
CA ARG A 793 18.13 -40.74 -0.22
C ARG A 793 17.74 -40.19 1.13
N ILE A 794 16.49 -40.42 1.52
CA ILE A 794 15.93 -40.07 2.82
C ILE A 794 15.82 -41.36 3.64
N GLY A 795 16.46 -41.41 4.81
CA GLY A 795 16.48 -42.61 5.64
C GLY A 795 17.48 -43.67 5.18
N GLY A 796 17.43 -44.82 5.85
CA GLY A 796 18.20 -46.01 5.54
C GLY A 796 19.72 -45.87 5.72
N ALA A 797 20.42 -46.97 5.42
CA ALA A 797 21.87 -46.98 5.40
C ALA A 797 22.44 -46.09 4.28
N ARG A 798 23.70 -45.66 4.46
CA ARG A 798 24.46 -45.01 3.38
C ARG A 798 24.44 -45.91 2.14
N PRO A 799 24.06 -45.38 0.96
CA PRO A 799 24.15 -46.12 -0.29
C PRO A 799 25.54 -46.73 -0.44
N THR A 800 25.61 -48.03 -0.70
CA THR A 800 26.86 -48.66 -1.14
C THR A 800 27.23 -48.04 -2.48
N THR A 801 28.47 -47.57 -2.61
CA THR A 801 28.97 -46.88 -3.81
C THR A 801 28.45 -47.57 -5.08
N PRO A 802 27.66 -46.89 -5.93
CA PRO A 802 27.47 -47.35 -7.28
C PRO A 802 28.86 -47.51 -7.90
N SER A 803 29.15 -48.63 -8.56
CA SER A 803 30.27 -48.66 -9.51
C SER A 803 30.12 -47.42 -10.37
N ALA A 804 31.10 -46.49 -10.32
CA ALA A 804 31.07 -45.30 -11.15
C ALA A 804 30.69 -45.76 -12.56
N ILE A 805 29.66 -45.15 -13.16
CA ILE A 805 29.29 -45.47 -14.54
C ILE A 805 30.44 -44.95 -15.42
N SER A 806 31.46 -45.80 -15.59
CA SER A 806 32.59 -45.61 -16.50
C SER A 806 32.08 -45.81 -17.91
N ALA A 807 31.30 -44.86 -18.42
CA ALA A 807 31.29 -44.62 -19.84
C ALA A 807 32.43 -43.65 -20.11
N LEU A 808 33.52 -44.12 -20.70
CA LEU A 808 34.55 -43.24 -21.24
C LEU A 808 33.88 -42.15 -22.08
N VAL A 809 34.15 -40.88 -21.76
CA VAL A 809 33.71 -39.75 -22.57
C VAL A 809 34.94 -39.11 -23.18
N MET A 810 35.00 -39.09 -24.51
CA MET A 810 36.03 -38.35 -25.26
C MET A 810 35.45 -37.08 -25.88
N GLU A 811 36.10 -35.96 -25.57
CA GLU A 811 35.87 -34.64 -26.14
C GLU A 811 37.02 -34.26 -27.07
N VAL A 812 36.68 -33.66 -28.21
CA VAL A 812 37.64 -33.23 -29.23
C VAL A 812 37.25 -31.85 -29.73
N TYR A 813 38.17 -30.88 -29.67
CA TYR A 813 37.91 -29.50 -30.07
C TYR A 813 39.16 -28.82 -30.67
N PRO A 814 39.01 -28.01 -31.74
CA PRO A 814 37.81 -27.85 -32.57
C PRO A 814 37.58 -29.07 -33.48
N ASN A 815 36.32 -29.36 -33.80
CA ASN A 815 35.94 -30.40 -34.79
C ASN A 815 34.65 -29.96 -35.50
N PRO A 816 34.68 -29.53 -36.78
CA PRO A 816 35.84 -29.53 -37.68
C PRO A 816 36.97 -28.60 -37.24
N ALA A 817 38.22 -29.00 -37.44
CA ALA A 817 39.42 -28.22 -37.10
C ALA A 817 39.74 -27.19 -38.19
N ALA A 818 38.83 -26.23 -38.43
CA ALA A 818 38.79 -25.45 -39.67
C ALA A 818 39.81 -24.30 -39.83
N THR A 819 40.67 -24.04 -38.83
CA THR A 819 41.68 -22.96 -38.86
C THR A 819 42.84 -23.16 -37.86
N THR A 820 42.98 -24.35 -37.29
CA THR A 820 43.88 -24.59 -36.14
C THR A 820 44.94 -25.64 -36.44
N GLU A 821 46.21 -25.35 -36.15
CA GLU A 821 47.33 -26.31 -36.25
C GLU A 821 47.32 -27.38 -35.14
N SER A 822 46.29 -27.42 -34.30
CA SER A 822 46.20 -28.36 -33.20
C SER A 822 44.78 -28.76 -32.85
N LEU A 823 44.65 -29.94 -32.26
CA LEU A 823 43.43 -30.58 -31.79
C LEU A 823 43.55 -30.81 -30.29
N LYS A 824 42.67 -30.20 -29.49
CA LYS A 824 42.56 -30.52 -28.06
C LYS A 824 41.72 -31.77 -27.89
N VAL A 825 42.27 -32.72 -27.13
CA VAL A 825 41.63 -34.00 -26.82
C VAL A 825 41.55 -34.13 -25.31
N ALA A 826 40.36 -34.40 -24.81
CA ALA A 826 40.14 -34.70 -23.39
C ALA A 826 39.34 -35.99 -23.26
N VAL A 827 39.69 -36.80 -22.28
CA VAL A 827 38.96 -38.02 -21.91
C VAL A 827 38.68 -38.03 -20.42
N ARG A 828 37.44 -38.40 -20.07
CA ARG A 828 36.94 -38.48 -18.69
C ARG A 828 36.27 -39.82 -18.47
N GLY A 829 36.08 -40.17 -17.20
CA GLY A 829 35.50 -41.46 -16.80
C GLY A 829 36.54 -42.57 -16.79
N LEU A 830 37.84 -42.24 -16.66
CA LEU A 830 38.88 -43.25 -16.53
C LEU A 830 38.82 -43.87 -15.13
N THR A 831 38.99 -45.20 -15.07
CA THR A 831 39.09 -45.92 -13.79
C THR A 831 40.26 -45.39 -12.95
N ALA A 832 40.14 -45.43 -11.62
CA ALA A 832 41.16 -44.92 -10.69
C ALA A 832 42.54 -45.60 -10.83
N SER A 833 42.61 -46.75 -11.51
CA SER A 833 43.85 -47.49 -11.82
C SER A 833 44.56 -47.01 -13.09
N ALA A 834 43.97 -46.14 -13.91
CA ALA A 834 44.59 -45.65 -15.14
C ALA A 834 45.66 -44.59 -14.84
N SER A 835 46.92 -44.85 -15.19
CA SER A 835 48.04 -43.90 -15.08
C SER A 835 48.32 -43.14 -16.38
N SER A 836 47.89 -43.68 -17.53
CA SER A 836 48.06 -43.09 -18.85
C SER A 836 46.96 -43.50 -19.83
N VAL A 837 46.81 -42.73 -20.91
CA VAL A 837 45.98 -43.01 -22.08
C VAL A 837 46.81 -42.83 -23.35
N GLU A 838 46.71 -43.76 -24.29
CA GLU A 838 47.29 -43.64 -25.63
C GLU A 838 46.27 -43.02 -26.59
N ALA A 839 46.66 -41.94 -27.26
CA ALA A 839 45.88 -41.23 -28.25
C ALA A 839 46.46 -41.43 -29.64
N THR A 840 45.70 -42.07 -30.53
CA THR A 840 46.11 -42.42 -31.89
C THR A 840 45.14 -41.82 -32.90
N LEU A 841 45.64 -40.98 -33.80
CA LEU A 841 44.88 -40.45 -34.94
C LEU A 841 45.21 -41.27 -36.18
N THR A 842 44.23 -41.89 -36.83
CA THR A 842 44.40 -42.72 -38.02
C THR A 842 43.66 -42.14 -39.24
N ASP A 843 44.23 -42.29 -40.43
CA ASP A 843 43.57 -41.97 -41.69
C ASP A 843 42.47 -42.98 -42.06
N ALA A 844 41.78 -42.76 -43.19
CA ALA A 844 40.72 -43.65 -43.69
C ALA A 844 41.20 -45.06 -44.07
N LEU A 845 42.52 -45.28 -44.19
CA LEU A 845 43.14 -46.58 -44.46
C LEU A 845 43.67 -47.24 -43.17
N GLY A 846 43.40 -46.65 -41.99
CA GLY A 846 43.82 -47.14 -40.69
C GLY A 846 45.30 -46.87 -40.37
N ARG A 847 46.01 -46.06 -41.17
CA ARG A 847 47.41 -45.74 -40.91
C ARG A 847 47.49 -44.66 -39.83
N THR A 848 48.35 -44.86 -38.83
CA THR A 848 48.61 -43.87 -37.78
C THR A 848 49.28 -42.63 -38.36
N VAL A 849 48.65 -41.47 -38.16
CA VAL A 849 49.13 -40.17 -38.59
C VAL A 849 49.71 -39.39 -37.40
N ARG A 850 49.10 -39.52 -36.21
CA ARG A 850 49.64 -38.98 -34.96
C ARG A 850 49.45 -39.97 -33.82
N HIS A 851 50.39 -39.95 -32.88
CA HIS A 851 50.34 -40.75 -31.66
C HIS A 851 50.87 -39.94 -30.48
N ALA A 852 50.22 -40.03 -29.33
CA ALA A 852 50.68 -39.42 -28.08
C ALA A 852 50.28 -40.28 -26.88
N THR A 853 51.12 -40.33 -25.85
CA THR A 853 50.77 -40.90 -24.55
C THR A 853 50.51 -39.76 -23.57
N VAL A 854 49.37 -39.81 -22.89
CA VAL A 854 48.87 -38.73 -22.03
C VAL A 854 48.76 -39.25 -20.60
N THR A 855 49.39 -38.56 -19.66
CA THR A 855 49.30 -38.90 -18.24
C THR A 855 47.90 -38.61 -17.71
N VAL A 856 47.36 -39.51 -16.91
CA VAL A 856 46.05 -39.35 -16.27
C VAL A 856 46.22 -38.63 -14.94
N GLN A 857 45.40 -37.63 -14.71
CA GLN A 857 45.29 -36.91 -13.44
C GLN A 857 43.82 -36.92 -13.01
N GLU A 858 43.54 -37.43 -11.81
CA GLU A 858 42.20 -37.43 -11.20
C GLU A 858 41.09 -38.06 -12.08
N GLY A 859 41.39 -39.18 -12.76
CA GLY A 859 40.41 -39.89 -13.60
C GLY A 859 40.11 -39.21 -14.95
N ALA A 860 40.93 -38.23 -15.34
CA ALA A 860 40.87 -37.56 -16.64
C ALA A 860 42.26 -37.43 -17.28
N ALA A 861 42.28 -37.31 -18.60
CA ALA A 861 43.49 -36.99 -19.36
C ALA A 861 43.17 -35.94 -20.42
N ALA A 862 44.03 -34.94 -20.58
CA ALA A 862 43.90 -33.91 -21.60
C ALA A 862 45.23 -33.68 -22.30
N HIS A 863 45.18 -33.49 -23.63
CA HIS A 863 46.36 -33.28 -24.45
C HIS A 863 46.05 -32.46 -25.70
N THR A 864 47.05 -31.77 -26.23
CA THR A 864 46.97 -31.02 -27.48
C THR A 864 47.77 -31.76 -28.54
N LEU A 865 47.08 -32.36 -29.51
CA LEU A 865 47.68 -33.02 -30.66
C LEU A 865 47.99 -32.00 -31.75
N SER A 866 49.22 -31.95 -32.25
CA SER A 866 49.57 -31.13 -33.42
C SER A 866 49.01 -31.75 -34.70
N LEU A 867 48.32 -30.92 -35.48
CA LEU A 867 47.82 -31.20 -36.83
C LEU A 867 48.73 -30.64 -37.93
N SER A 868 49.87 -30.04 -37.59
CA SER A 868 50.81 -29.46 -38.57
C SER A 868 51.22 -30.55 -39.59
N ALA A 869 51.06 -30.30 -40.89
CA ALA A 869 51.30 -31.27 -41.98
C ALA A 869 50.39 -32.52 -41.99
N VAL A 870 49.22 -32.49 -41.34
CA VAL A 870 48.14 -33.48 -41.54
C VAL A 870 47.25 -32.99 -42.70
N PRO A 871 47.08 -33.75 -43.80
CA PRO A 871 46.25 -33.33 -44.93
C PRO A 871 44.76 -33.13 -44.57
N THR A 872 44.07 -32.26 -45.30
CA THR A 872 42.60 -32.12 -45.22
C THR A 872 41.91 -33.48 -45.44
N GLY A 873 40.98 -33.86 -44.56
CA GLY A 873 40.30 -35.15 -44.62
C GLY A 873 39.59 -35.55 -43.32
N ALA A 874 38.90 -36.70 -43.36
CA ALA A 874 38.30 -37.33 -42.19
C ALA A 874 39.25 -38.37 -41.58
N TYR A 875 39.44 -38.31 -40.28
CA TYR A 875 40.32 -39.15 -39.49
C TYR A 875 39.54 -39.80 -38.35
N THR A 876 40.07 -40.90 -37.81
CA THR A 876 39.56 -41.51 -36.57
C THR A 876 40.58 -41.27 -35.47
N LEU A 877 40.17 -40.56 -34.42
CA LEU A 877 40.94 -40.49 -33.18
C LEU A 877 40.47 -41.61 -32.26
N ARG A 878 41.39 -42.46 -31.82
CA ARG A 878 41.16 -43.56 -30.88
C ARG A 878 41.98 -43.32 -29.62
N LEU A 879 41.34 -43.40 -28.47
CA LEU A 879 41.98 -43.41 -27.15
C LEU A 879 41.94 -44.82 -26.58
N VAL A 880 43.04 -45.29 -26.02
CA VAL A 880 43.16 -46.61 -25.37
C VAL A 880 43.79 -46.44 -23.99
N VAL A 881 43.22 -47.05 -22.97
CA VAL A 881 43.80 -47.13 -21.63
C VAL A 881 44.68 -48.38 -21.56
N PRO A 882 46.02 -48.27 -21.50
CA PRO A 882 46.90 -49.45 -21.59
C PRO A 882 46.67 -50.48 -20.48
N ALA A 883 46.31 -50.00 -19.28
CA ALA A 883 46.11 -50.86 -18.10
C ALA A 883 44.84 -51.72 -18.15
N THR A 884 43.78 -51.25 -18.85
CA THR A 884 42.47 -51.92 -18.88
C THR A 884 42.06 -52.40 -20.27
N GLY A 885 42.74 -51.94 -21.33
CA GLY A 885 42.37 -52.18 -22.73
C GLY A 885 41.11 -51.43 -23.19
N GLU A 886 40.52 -50.63 -22.32
CA GLU A 886 39.31 -49.85 -22.60
C GLU A 886 39.62 -48.78 -23.66
N ALA A 887 38.73 -48.62 -24.64
CA ALA A 887 38.98 -47.74 -25.78
C ALA A 887 37.74 -46.97 -26.22
N ILE A 888 37.94 -45.74 -26.68
CA ILE A 888 36.90 -44.89 -27.27
C ILE A 888 37.42 -44.25 -28.55
N SER A 889 36.57 -44.14 -29.57
CA SER A 889 36.92 -43.53 -30.86
C SER A 889 35.96 -42.40 -31.23
N ARG A 890 36.45 -41.38 -31.94
CA ARG A 890 35.65 -40.33 -32.57
C ARG A 890 36.22 -39.96 -33.94
N THR A 891 35.30 -39.58 -34.82
CA THR A 891 35.65 -38.96 -36.10
C THR A 891 36.13 -37.53 -35.90
N VAL A 892 37.26 -37.19 -36.51
CA VAL A 892 37.86 -35.86 -36.53
C VAL A 892 37.94 -35.38 -37.98
N VAL A 893 37.42 -34.19 -38.26
CA VAL A 893 37.48 -33.57 -39.58
C VAL A 893 38.54 -32.49 -39.56
N VAL A 894 39.60 -32.66 -40.36
CA VAL A 894 40.65 -31.65 -40.60
C VAL A 894 40.30 -30.94 -41.91
N GLN A 895 40.13 -29.62 -41.89
CA GLN A 895 39.76 -28.83 -43.07
C GLN A 895 40.92 -27.97 -43.55
#